data_AF-A0A9X0CFZ2-F1
#
_entry.id   AF-A0A9X0CFZ2-F1
#
_cell.length_a   1.000
_cell.length_b   1.000
_cell.length_c   1.000
_cell.angle_alpha   90.00
_cell.angle_beta   90.00
_cell.angle_gamma   90.00
#
_symmetry.space_group_name_H-M   'P 1'
#
loop_
_entity.id
_entity.type
_entity.pdbx_description
1 polymer ?
#
loop_
_entity_poly.entity_id
_entity_poly.type
_entity_poly.pdbx_seq_one_letter_code
_entity_poly.pdbx_strand_id
1 'polypeptide(L)'
;MLLFRNLGEAIQAICRHVSKNHRDLHDWLFAVPLVHFLTQASQPFNNSVLLMEKPKDKDDTWWGASGFDTKSVRERTFTEHSCPSLLMKMLSPLFELDPLFRRTFLLVVPFRAFGKIASSGWFAPVDIYTTLARILSEKRYITEEERDAVIATSLNVIQKDVKTTSEIKAKECSSTEDHITWNQEAALCVFFCLHILKAISSHCNCKLLCDCLRSIEAWVSVLDKTAVPEQEKKRMWDKMKQMVEESFEVVKKWLKKNVFLSSKIPWYSTTETEKELECDCNDLVEIFTKANMEIQHNHVQDLVSEVTFRKVESMLQRGLEGEEVFKTLFEHGLESPQASKCRDLLTLMLTRCCPPQQGGSPQAILKQVLTWRLWPCFFQRFGRESDFLHVLKPDGQEILMKAISSLEAAVRYLKDGNIEFQMLILLHEHSERFLALCEQINKEEGTISLLRELLHQRCIELAAFQEERDKVSTFITMCSLTKQVNLDELKEKTAIDAFRISIKDLVQSTIVGGKVLPVVTFFGLSPEAKVMISYLSQLSDSILLRQFWKDNGEKALKITAQREAQNMSLGDVVQLIWTPSNVQLQSLQDRFLRGVISFGEVDKLFKVFKGSQKYEDLAKEIKLITSRRGSQVKAPDALINKRIEEIQQYNTLHSCINAARSILDFKTTLGLQGNFQLVEDLHNQMNSEFKQQPLKTMNALREAGRLLSRISPDRASCLDAVTKCQAFITWLKGTITGPQELKVLVDLAIISAGETAMETARITCLHTSCLGFAPLIFDLKPSFGFDELMITCEPVWSAVDADPTLPTKLMDTSRQMEWLQSVKTSHGSVAMSSLMEAQSIIEQGIYCIGCLDEIVTSSIVMEELTPDNVIQLTVRKGENGNSKDYTVDDLKDLQSKLMLIAGKASQGKEDVDRFVDILQCVLRLATVYISLCKHGEVSHLKWRHEFQCTPRLTTKSSLTNDLMDESEQMEQCLKQWKDELHAKRLQYSELNLFTTRQLLFLRNKLAVVQGRGPRAVDGIPLEVYNLLESVLPDIDPATLKSVLVFCGICSQEAGQNIIRSYGASNRSQRPSDEPGPSKKQQSSNVEMFQSLVAKLELLGYSEEVALAAMISCKDASEADLIVWCVQNGTKKDLISTKYSEALNDPRYSPLIDTDSMTSWEEER
;
A
#
# COMPACT_ATOMS: atom_id res chain seq x y z
N MET A 1 85.30 -10.88 -81.30
CA MET A 1 84.36 -11.14 -80.18
C MET A 1 83.71 -9.85 -79.69
N LEU A 2 84.43 -8.89 -79.10
CA LEU A 2 83.83 -7.61 -78.64
C LEU A 2 83.09 -6.82 -79.73
N LEU A 3 83.64 -6.76 -80.95
CA LEU A 3 83.05 -6.01 -82.06
C LEU A 3 81.67 -6.56 -82.50
N PHE A 4 81.51 -7.89 -82.53
CA PHE A 4 80.24 -8.56 -82.87
C PHE A 4 79.19 -8.38 -81.77
N ARG A 5 79.60 -8.43 -80.49
CA ARG A 5 78.71 -8.18 -79.37
C ARG A 5 78.19 -6.74 -79.37
N ASN A 6 79.05 -5.75 -79.60
CA ASN A 6 78.64 -4.34 -79.71
C ASN A 6 77.66 -4.11 -80.88
N LEU A 7 77.86 -4.79 -82.00
CA LEU A 7 76.92 -4.76 -83.13
C LEU A 7 75.57 -5.39 -82.76
N GLY A 8 75.58 -6.54 -82.08
CA GLY A 8 74.37 -7.19 -81.57
C GLY A 8 73.59 -6.30 -80.60
N GLU A 9 74.29 -5.64 -79.66
CA GLU A 9 73.71 -4.70 -78.70
C GLU A 9 73.15 -3.44 -79.39
N ALA A 10 73.78 -2.96 -80.47
CA ALA A 10 73.28 -1.84 -81.28
C ALA A 10 72.00 -2.24 -82.05
N ILE A 11 71.97 -3.40 -82.71
CA ILE A 11 70.76 -3.92 -83.37
C ILE A 11 69.65 -4.15 -82.35
N GLN A 12 69.99 -4.67 -81.16
CA GLN A 12 69.04 -4.82 -80.06
C GLN A 12 68.44 -3.48 -79.62
N ALA A 13 69.25 -2.43 -79.51
CA ALA A 13 68.78 -1.09 -79.18
C ALA A 13 67.85 -0.53 -80.27
N ILE A 14 68.11 -0.82 -81.55
CA ILE A 14 67.21 -0.50 -82.66
C ILE A 14 65.89 -1.27 -82.52
N CYS A 15 65.93 -2.58 -82.32
CA CYS A 15 64.73 -3.40 -82.10
C CYS A 15 63.89 -2.87 -80.93
N ARG A 16 64.54 -2.49 -79.82
CA ARG A 16 63.89 -1.88 -78.65
C ARG A 16 63.27 -0.52 -78.98
N HIS A 17 63.96 0.32 -79.75
CA HIS A 17 63.43 1.61 -80.19
C HIS A 17 62.21 1.42 -81.10
N VAL A 18 62.30 0.52 -82.09
CA VAL A 18 61.22 0.21 -83.02
C VAL A 18 60.01 -0.35 -82.28
N SER A 19 60.22 -1.36 -81.44
CA SER A 19 59.14 -1.99 -80.67
C SER A 19 58.45 -0.99 -79.74
N LYS A 20 59.19 -0.04 -79.15
CA LYS A 20 58.65 0.98 -78.26
C LYS A 20 57.90 2.10 -78.98
N ASN A 21 58.44 2.62 -80.08
CA ASN A 21 57.94 3.85 -80.71
C ASN A 21 56.99 3.61 -81.90
N HIS A 22 57.06 2.45 -82.56
CA HIS A 22 56.20 2.10 -83.69
C HIS A 22 55.24 0.98 -83.30
N ARG A 23 53.93 1.27 -83.30
CA ARG A 23 52.93 0.36 -82.73
C ARG A 23 52.61 -0.85 -83.61
N ASP A 24 52.58 -0.66 -84.93
CA ASP A 24 52.13 -1.67 -85.90
C ASP A 24 53.28 -2.28 -86.72
N LEU A 25 54.53 -1.93 -86.42
CA LEU A 25 55.71 -2.50 -87.08
C LEU A 25 56.33 -3.60 -86.23
N HIS A 26 56.26 -4.83 -86.73
CA HIS A 26 56.76 -6.02 -86.04
C HIS A 26 57.93 -6.70 -86.76
N ASP A 27 58.43 -6.10 -87.85
CA ASP A 27 59.53 -6.65 -88.65
C ASP A 27 60.85 -6.74 -87.87
N TRP A 28 60.98 -5.99 -86.78
CA TRP A 28 62.12 -6.11 -85.86
C TRP A 28 62.26 -7.54 -85.29
N LEU A 29 61.20 -8.34 -85.28
CA LEU A 29 61.23 -9.75 -84.88
C LEU A 29 62.11 -10.59 -85.81
N PHE A 30 62.24 -10.26 -87.11
CA PHE A 30 63.14 -10.95 -88.03
C PHE A 30 64.62 -10.73 -87.68
N ALA A 31 64.94 -9.65 -86.96
CA ALA A 31 66.30 -9.35 -86.52
C ALA A 31 66.68 -10.02 -85.19
N VAL A 32 65.71 -10.55 -84.44
CA VAL A 32 65.96 -11.13 -83.10
C VAL A 32 66.92 -12.33 -83.13
N PRO A 33 66.78 -13.32 -84.06
CA PRO A 33 67.74 -14.41 -84.16
C PRO A 33 69.19 -13.96 -84.39
N LEU A 34 69.35 -12.92 -85.22
CA LEU A 34 70.66 -12.32 -85.49
C LEU A 34 71.23 -11.64 -84.24
N VAL A 35 70.38 -10.93 -83.48
CA VAL A 35 70.79 -10.34 -82.20
C VAL A 35 71.24 -11.43 -81.24
N HIS A 36 70.44 -12.48 -81.03
CA HIS A 36 70.80 -13.55 -80.11
C HIS A 36 72.11 -14.23 -80.48
N PHE A 37 72.37 -14.42 -81.78
CA PHE A 37 73.64 -14.94 -82.26
C PHE A 37 74.82 -14.00 -81.96
N LEU A 38 74.69 -12.71 -82.29
CA LEU A 38 75.74 -11.71 -82.10
C LEU A 38 76.03 -11.41 -80.63
N THR A 39 75.02 -11.50 -79.76
CA THR A 39 75.16 -11.33 -78.30
C THR A 39 75.50 -12.63 -77.57
N GLN A 40 75.64 -13.75 -78.29
CA GLN A 40 75.89 -15.09 -77.73
C GLN A 40 74.79 -15.59 -76.79
N ALA A 41 73.56 -15.07 -76.92
CA ALA A 41 72.41 -15.57 -76.17
C ALA A 41 71.93 -16.92 -76.71
N SER A 42 72.11 -17.16 -78.01
CA SER A 42 71.74 -18.41 -78.68
C SER A 42 72.71 -18.69 -79.82
N GLN A 43 72.92 -19.97 -80.13
CA GLN A 43 73.66 -20.40 -81.33
C GLN A 43 72.68 -20.99 -82.34
N PRO A 44 72.93 -20.85 -83.66
CA PRO A 44 72.00 -21.33 -84.66
C PRO A 44 71.76 -22.84 -84.52
N PHE A 45 70.49 -23.25 -84.57
CA PHE A 45 70.02 -24.64 -84.44
C PHE A 45 70.37 -25.32 -83.09
N ASN A 46 70.78 -24.56 -82.07
CA ASN A 46 71.15 -25.12 -80.79
C ASN A 46 69.95 -25.20 -79.82
N ASN A 47 69.33 -26.38 -79.73
CA ASN A 47 68.20 -26.63 -78.82
C ASN A 47 68.59 -26.67 -77.33
N SER A 48 69.88 -26.83 -76.98
CA SER A 48 70.33 -26.87 -75.57
C SER A 48 70.17 -25.54 -74.83
N VAL A 49 69.90 -24.44 -75.55
CA VAL A 49 69.59 -23.13 -74.95
C VAL A 49 68.25 -23.11 -74.21
N LEU A 50 67.36 -24.06 -74.53
CA LEU A 50 66.01 -24.13 -73.96
C LEU A 50 65.99 -24.92 -72.66
N LEU A 51 66.63 -24.34 -71.63
CA LEU A 51 66.75 -24.97 -70.32
C LEU A 51 65.37 -25.33 -69.74
N MET A 52 65.27 -26.55 -69.19
CA MET A 52 64.09 -27.07 -68.50
C MET A 52 64.15 -26.74 -67.01
N GLU A 53 64.26 -25.45 -66.72
CA GLU A 53 64.29 -24.91 -65.36
C GLU A 53 63.22 -23.83 -65.15
N LYS A 54 62.93 -23.54 -63.89
CA LYS A 54 62.02 -22.45 -63.51
C LYS A 54 62.67 -21.09 -63.86
N PRO A 55 61.98 -20.17 -64.57
CA PRO A 55 62.48 -18.82 -64.78
C PRO A 55 62.70 -18.10 -63.44
N LYS A 56 63.79 -17.33 -63.35
CA LYS A 56 64.05 -16.46 -62.19
C LYS A 56 63.08 -15.29 -62.18
N ASP A 57 62.61 -14.90 -61.01
CA ASP A 57 61.64 -13.81 -60.88
C ASP A 57 62.24 -12.49 -61.40
N LYS A 58 61.50 -11.81 -62.30
CA LYS A 58 61.88 -10.54 -62.94
C LYS A 58 63.12 -10.63 -63.85
N ASP A 59 63.51 -11.83 -64.27
CA ASP A 59 64.56 -12.06 -65.25
C ASP A 59 63.96 -12.51 -66.59
N ASP A 60 64.35 -11.84 -67.67
CA ASP A 60 63.87 -12.10 -69.03
C ASP A 60 64.80 -13.05 -69.81
N THR A 61 65.88 -13.52 -69.19
CA THR A 61 66.87 -14.43 -69.81
C THR A 61 66.26 -15.74 -70.30
N TRP A 62 65.35 -16.35 -69.53
CA TRP A 62 64.70 -17.61 -69.89
C TRP A 62 63.90 -17.49 -71.20
N TRP A 63 63.34 -16.31 -71.47
CA TRP A 63 62.64 -16.00 -72.71
C TRP A 63 63.56 -15.46 -73.81
N GLY A 64 64.86 -15.28 -73.58
CA GLY A 64 65.75 -14.55 -74.50
C GLY A 64 65.37 -13.08 -74.68
N ALA A 65 64.49 -12.55 -73.84
CA ALA A 65 63.92 -11.21 -74.02
C ALA A 65 64.78 -10.11 -73.38
N SER A 66 65.93 -10.46 -72.81
CA SER A 66 66.85 -9.52 -72.14
C SER A 66 67.28 -8.41 -73.09
N GLY A 67 66.76 -7.21 -72.85
CA GLY A 67 67.07 -6.04 -73.68
C GLY A 67 66.08 -5.78 -74.83
N PHE A 68 64.97 -6.51 -74.92
CA PHE A 68 63.85 -6.18 -75.80
C PHE A 68 62.66 -5.62 -74.99
N ASP A 69 61.88 -4.70 -75.56
CA ASP A 69 60.67 -4.18 -74.91
C ASP A 69 59.46 -5.06 -75.27
N THR A 70 59.42 -6.27 -74.71
CA THR A 70 58.36 -7.26 -74.98
C THR A 70 57.06 -6.92 -74.27
N LYS A 71 57.14 -6.36 -73.05
CA LYS A 71 56.00 -6.03 -72.19
C LYS A 71 55.11 -4.95 -72.81
N SER A 72 55.71 -3.85 -73.26
CA SER A 72 54.95 -2.76 -73.88
C SER A 72 54.28 -3.20 -75.18
N VAL A 73 54.81 -4.20 -75.88
CA VAL A 73 54.18 -4.76 -77.09
C VAL A 73 52.99 -5.65 -76.72
N ARG A 74 53.15 -6.62 -75.81
CA ARG A 74 52.05 -7.54 -75.43
C ARG A 74 50.87 -6.88 -74.72
N GLU A 75 51.09 -5.72 -74.10
CA GLU A 75 50.06 -4.95 -73.38
C GLU A 75 49.27 -4.01 -74.30
N ARG A 76 49.66 -3.84 -75.56
CA ARG A 76 48.92 -3.04 -76.54
C ARG A 76 47.64 -3.74 -77.02
N THR A 77 46.68 -2.92 -77.43
CA THR A 77 45.51 -3.35 -78.18
C THR A 77 45.83 -3.33 -79.66
N PHE A 78 45.73 -4.48 -80.34
CA PHE A 78 45.95 -4.58 -81.79
C PHE A 78 44.61 -4.69 -82.55
N THR A 79 44.64 -4.39 -83.84
CA THR A 79 43.55 -4.78 -84.76
C THR A 79 43.80 -6.21 -85.29
N GLU A 80 42.84 -6.81 -86.00
CA GLU A 80 42.98 -8.17 -86.54
C GLU A 80 44.14 -8.32 -87.53
N HIS A 81 44.64 -7.22 -88.12
CA HIS A 81 45.69 -7.23 -89.13
C HIS A 81 47.07 -6.73 -88.65
N SER A 82 47.18 -6.22 -87.41
CA SER A 82 48.44 -5.71 -86.87
C SER A 82 49.03 -6.53 -85.72
N CYS A 83 48.45 -7.69 -85.40
CA CYS A 83 48.92 -8.50 -84.26
C CYS A 83 50.23 -9.25 -84.59
N PRO A 84 51.24 -9.28 -83.68
CA PRO A 84 52.47 -10.04 -83.90
C PRO A 84 52.26 -11.53 -84.23
N SER A 85 51.17 -12.12 -83.74
CA SER A 85 50.83 -13.52 -84.00
C SER A 85 50.52 -13.83 -85.47
N LEU A 86 50.27 -12.83 -86.32
CA LEU A 86 50.06 -13.02 -87.77
C LEU A 86 51.37 -13.34 -88.48
N LEU A 87 52.49 -12.80 -88.00
CA LEU A 87 53.83 -13.08 -88.54
C LEU A 87 54.32 -14.48 -88.18
N MET A 88 53.62 -15.18 -87.28
CA MET A 88 54.02 -16.51 -86.79
C MET A 88 54.41 -17.42 -87.96
N LYS A 89 53.58 -17.52 -89.02
CA LYS A 89 53.86 -18.39 -90.19
C LYS A 89 55.11 -18.00 -90.98
N MET A 90 55.44 -16.72 -91.03
CA MET A 90 56.65 -16.24 -91.70
C MET A 90 57.89 -16.41 -90.82
N LEU A 91 57.72 -16.32 -89.50
CA LEU A 91 58.78 -16.46 -88.51
C LEU A 91 59.08 -17.93 -88.17
N SER A 92 58.26 -18.88 -88.58
CA SER A 92 58.41 -20.29 -88.19
C SER A 92 59.77 -20.91 -88.54
N PRO A 93 60.39 -20.66 -89.72
CA PRO A 93 61.72 -21.19 -90.01
C PRO A 93 62.79 -20.56 -89.10
N LEU A 94 62.54 -19.37 -88.56
CA LEU A 94 63.45 -18.69 -87.64
C LEU A 94 63.39 -19.27 -86.22
N PHE A 95 62.31 -19.95 -85.84
CA PHE A 95 62.26 -20.67 -84.56
C PHE A 95 63.14 -21.93 -84.57
N GLU A 96 63.36 -22.54 -85.74
CA GLU A 96 64.31 -23.63 -85.89
C GLU A 96 65.75 -23.11 -85.94
N LEU A 97 65.97 -22.00 -86.65
CA LEU A 97 67.26 -21.32 -86.69
C LEU A 97 67.70 -20.84 -85.32
N ASP A 98 66.81 -20.22 -84.54
CA ASP A 98 67.07 -19.80 -83.17
C ASP A 98 65.96 -20.31 -82.24
N PRO A 99 66.21 -21.44 -81.55
CA PRO A 99 65.24 -22.01 -80.64
C PRO A 99 64.85 -21.07 -79.48
N LEU A 100 65.74 -20.18 -79.03
CA LEU A 100 65.43 -19.23 -77.95
C LEU A 100 64.42 -18.16 -78.40
N PHE A 101 64.45 -17.77 -79.67
CA PHE A 101 63.52 -16.80 -80.24
C PHE A 101 62.07 -17.22 -80.11
N ARG A 102 61.76 -18.53 -80.10
CA ARG A 102 60.38 -19.01 -79.90
C ARG A 102 59.82 -18.56 -78.53
N ARG A 103 60.64 -18.55 -77.47
CA ARG A 103 60.24 -18.07 -76.15
C ARG A 103 60.13 -16.54 -76.14
N THR A 104 61.03 -15.84 -76.82
CA THR A 104 60.96 -14.38 -76.96
C THR A 104 59.67 -13.96 -77.65
N PHE A 105 59.29 -14.67 -78.73
CA PHE A 105 58.07 -14.45 -79.46
C PHE A 105 56.83 -14.69 -78.59
N LEU A 106 56.77 -15.78 -77.84
CA LEU A 106 55.67 -16.04 -76.90
C LEU A 106 55.47 -14.90 -75.89
N LEU A 107 56.57 -14.31 -75.39
CA LEU A 107 56.51 -13.21 -74.43
C LEU A 107 56.10 -11.86 -75.05
N VAL A 108 56.24 -11.71 -76.38
CA VAL A 108 55.83 -10.53 -77.15
C VAL A 108 54.35 -10.57 -77.55
N VAL A 109 53.80 -11.77 -77.78
CA VAL A 109 52.43 -11.91 -78.30
C VAL A 109 51.37 -11.51 -77.26
N PRO A 110 50.28 -10.81 -77.66
CA PRO A 110 49.20 -10.45 -76.74
C PRO A 110 48.47 -11.65 -76.16
N PHE A 111 48.01 -11.52 -74.90
CA PHE A 111 47.29 -12.57 -74.17
C PHE A 111 46.14 -13.23 -74.97
N ARG A 112 45.25 -12.45 -75.60
CA ARG A 112 44.15 -12.97 -76.44
C ARG A 112 44.56 -13.90 -77.58
N ALA A 113 45.80 -13.82 -78.07
CA ALA A 113 46.28 -14.66 -79.15
C ALA A 113 46.76 -16.04 -78.67
N PHE A 114 46.88 -16.26 -77.36
CA PHE A 114 47.38 -17.53 -76.82
C PHE A 114 46.53 -18.75 -77.17
N GLY A 115 45.20 -18.59 -77.32
CA GLY A 115 44.35 -19.68 -77.83
C GLY A 115 44.74 -20.12 -79.25
N LYS A 116 45.07 -19.14 -80.13
CA LYS A 116 45.56 -19.40 -81.49
C LYS A 116 47.00 -19.93 -81.49
N ILE A 117 47.85 -19.46 -80.58
CA ILE A 117 49.21 -19.98 -80.39
C ILE A 117 49.17 -21.45 -79.96
N ALA A 118 48.37 -21.79 -78.96
CA ALA A 118 48.26 -23.18 -78.50
C ALA A 118 47.76 -24.09 -79.63
N SER A 119 46.82 -23.60 -80.44
CA SER A 119 46.28 -24.34 -81.59
C SER A 119 47.25 -24.51 -82.77
N SER A 120 48.39 -23.82 -82.79
CA SER A 120 49.35 -23.92 -83.90
C SER A 120 50.25 -25.16 -83.81
N GLY A 121 50.44 -25.71 -82.61
CA GLY A 121 51.35 -26.84 -82.36
C GLY A 121 52.84 -26.50 -82.46
N TRP A 122 53.22 -25.22 -82.61
CA TRP A 122 54.63 -24.81 -82.82
C TRP A 122 55.41 -24.53 -81.55
N PHE A 123 54.72 -24.49 -80.40
CA PHE A 123 55.30 -24.16 -79.12
C PHE A 123 55.07 -25.30 -78.14
N ALA A 124 56.10 -25.63 -77.35
CA ALA A 124 55.98 -26.65 -76.33
C ALA A 124 54.97 -26.21 -75.24
N PRO A 125 54.18 -27.13 -74.67
CA PRO A 125 53.23 -26.82 -73.61
C PRO A 125 53.87 -26.11 -72.41
N VAL A 126 55.09 -26.50 -72.02
CA VAL A 126 55.82 -25.84 -70.94
C VAL A 126 56.11 -24.38 -71.25
N ASP A 127 56.43 -24.05 -72.51
CA ASP A 127 56.71 -22.69 -72.94
C ASP A 127 55.44 -21.82 -72.88
N ILE A 128 54.30 -22.40 -73.27
CA ILE A 128 52.98 -21.74 -73.21
C ILE A 128 52.54 -21.53 -71.76
N TYR A 129 52.56 -22.56 -70.90
CA TYR A 129 52.13 -22.45 -69.50
C TYR A 129 53.00 -21.51 -68.68
N THR A 130 54.32 -21.60 -68.84
CA THR A 130 55.26 -20.72 -68.15
C THR A 130 54.98 -19.26 -68.53
N THR A 131 54.76 -18.98 -69.82
CA THR A 131 54.50 -17.63 -70.31
C THR A 131 53.10 -17.13 -69.92
N LEU A 132 52.07 -17.99 -69.95
CA LEU A 132 50.72 -17.64 -69.47
C LEU A 132 50.74 -17.32 -67.98
N ALA A 133 51.40 -18.13 -67.15
CA ALA A 133 51.56 -17.86 -65.72
C ALA A 133 52.29 -16.53 -65.47
N ARG A 134 53.32 -16.23 -66.27
CA ARG A 134 54.04 -14.95 -66.23
C ARG A 134 53.14 -13.77 -66.58
N ILE A 135 52.36 -13.85 -67.66
CA ILE A 135 51.48 -12.76 -68.09
C ILE A 135 50.35 -12.53 -67.07
N LEU A 136 49.74 -13.59 -66.56
CA LEU A 136 48.63 -13.52 -65.57
C LEU A 136 49.09 -12.96 -64.22
N SER A 137 50.34 -13.19 -63.82
CA SER A 137 50.89 -12.59 -62.59
C SER A 137 51.29 -11.12 -62.74
N GLU A 138 51.48 -10.61 -63.98
CA GLU A 138 51.92 -9.23 -64.23
C GLU A 138 50.82 -8.25 -64.66
N LYS A 139 49.81 -8.72 -65.41
CA LYS A 139 48.79 -7.83 -66.02
C LYS A 139 47.75 -7.38 -65.00
N ARG A 140 47.49 -6.06 -64.95
CA ARG A 140 46.48 -5.46 -64.06
C ARG A 140 45.06 -5.38 -64.66
N TYR A 141 44.91 -5.52 -65.99
CA TYR A 141 43.63 -5.34 -66.68
C TYR A 141 43.42 -6.40 -67.76
N ILE A 142 42.82 -7.55 -67.39
CA ILE A 142 42.23 -8.55 -68.30
C ILE A 142 40.80 -8.76 -67.81
N THR A 143 39.81 -8.67 -68.70
CA THR A 143 38.40 -8.93 -68.32
C THR A 143 38.21 -10.40 -67.92
N GLU A 144 37.24 -10.69 -67.06
CA GLU A 144 36.95 -12.08 -66.64
C GLU A 144 36.61 -12.97 -67.83
N GLU A 145 35.80 -12.48 -68.77
CA GLU A 145 35.41 -13.22 -69.98
C GLU A 145 36.60 -13.52 -70.91
N GLU A 146 37.48 -12.54 -71.17
CA GLU A 146 38.65 -12.73 -72.02
C GLU A 146 39.66 -13.70 -71.35
N ARG A 147 39.85 -13.57 -70.04
CA ARG A 147 40.71 -14.45 -69.25
C ARG A 147 40.23 -15.89 -69.33
N ASP A 148 38.95 -16.11 -69.04
CA ASP A 148 38.38 -17.44 -68.94
C ASP A 148 38.35 -18.13 -70.31
N ALA A 149 37.96 -17.41 -71.37
CA ALA A 149 37.92 -17.96 -72.72
C ALA A 149 39.32 -18.34 -73.26
N VAL A 150 40.32 -17.49 -73.08
CA VAL A 150 41.69 -17.73 -73.60
C VAL A 150 42.36 -18.87 -72.84
N ILE A 151 42.24 -18.90 -71.51
CA ILE A 151 42.84 -19.95 -70.70
C ILE A 151 42.14 -21.28 -70.97
N ALA A 152 40.80 -21.33 -70.98
CA ALA A 152 40.06 -22.55 -71.29
C ALA A 152 40.43 -23.09 -72.67
N THR A 153 40.49 -22.23 -73.69
CA THR A 153 40.88 -22.65 -75.04
C THR A 153 42.30 -23.20 -75.08
N SER A 154 43.26 -22.51 -74.45
CA SER A 154 44.66 -22.92 -74.44
C SER A 154 44.85 -24.26 -73.69
N LEU A 155 44.23 -24.42 -72.52
CA LEU A 155 44.28 -25.66 -71.74
C LEU A 155 43.63 -26.84 -72.48
N ASN A 156 42.46 -26.63 -73.08
CA ASN A 156 41.73 -27.70 -73.77
C ASN A 156 42.48 -28.21 -75.02
N VAL A 157 43.14 -27.32 -75.77
CA VAL A 157 43.97 -27.70 -76.92
C VAL A 157 45.18 -28.51 -76.43
N ILE A 158 45.92 -27.97 -75.46
CA ILE A 158 47.10 -28.65 -74.91
C ILE A 158 46.73 -30.02 -74.32
N GLN A 159 45.61 -30.13 -73.60
CA GLN A 159 45.15 -31.42 -73.04
C GLN A 159 44.89 -32.48 -74.12
N LYS A 160 44.32 -32.08 -75.27
CA LYS A 160 44.11 -33.00 -76.40
C LYS A 160 45.46 -33.46 -76.97
N ASP A 161 46.36 -32.52 -77.20
CA ASP A 161 47.69 -32.79 -77.76
C ASP A 161 48.55 -33.64 -76.82
N VAL A 162 48.45 -33.44 -75.50
CA VAL A 162 49.15 -34.23 -74.48
C VAL A 162 48.71 -35.69 -74.51
N LYS A 163 47.41 -35.96 -74.61
CA LYS A 163 46.89 -37.33 -74.72
C LYS A 163 47.48 -38.01 -75.95
N THR A 164 47.43 -37.37 -77.11
CA THR A 164 47.97 -37.91 -78.36
C THR A 164 49.50 -38.07 -78.34
N THR A 165 50.23 -37.11 -77.78
CA THR A 165 51.71 -37.10 -77.76
C THR A 165 52.27 -38.08 -76.74
N SER A 166 51.58 -38.28 -75.59
CA SER A 166 51.99 -39.25 -74.57
C SER A 166 51.94 -40.69 -75.09
N GLU A 167 50.99 -41.00 -75.98
CA GLU A 167 50.85 -42.31 -76.61
C GLU A 167 51.92 -42.59 -77.68
N ILE A 168 52.40 -41.53 -78.35
CA ILE A 168 53.44 -41.62 -79.40
C ILE A 168 54.84 -41.66 -78.76
N LYS A 169 55.17 -40.73 -77.85
CA LYS A 169 56.49 -40.66 -77.20
C LYS A 169 56.78 -41.83 -76.25
N ALA A 170 55.74 -42.47 -75.70
CA ALA A 170 55.90 -43.72 -74.95
C ALA A 170 56.42 -44.89 -75.81
N LYS A 171 56.37 -44.79 -77.15
CA LYS A 171 56.83 -45.82 -78.09
C LYS A 171 58.16 -45.51 -78.78
N GLU A 172 58.61 -44.25 -78.83
CA GLU A 172 59.75 -43.82 -79.66
C GLU A 172 61.00 -43.34 -78.90
N CYS A 173 60.95 -43.17 -77.58
CA CYS A 173 62.07 -42.63 -76.80
C CYS A 173 63.17 -43.71 -76.60
N SER A 174 64.36 -43.52 -77.17
CA SER A 174 65.42 -44.53 -77.19
C SER A 174 66.61 -44.25 -76.25
N SER A 175 66.61 -43.12 -75.52
CA SER A 175 67.70 -42.73 -74.60
C SER A 175 67.21 -42.33 -73.19
N THR A 176 68.05 -42.55 -72.17
CA THR A 176 67.75 -42.19 -70.76
C THR A 176 67.73 -40.68 -70.50
N GLU A 177 68.47 -39.88 -71.27
CA GLU A 177 68.50 -38.42 -71.13
C GLU A 177 67.20 -37.76 -71.66
N ASP A 178 66.62 -38.32 -72.71
CA ASP A 178 65.34 -37.84 -73.27
C ASP A 178 64.17 -38.06 -72.30
N HIS A 179 64.17 -39.19 -71.58
CA HIS A 179 63.17 -39.48 -70.55
C HIS A 179 63.25 -38.51 -69.36
N ILE A 180 64.46 -38.17 -68.90
CA ILE A 180 64.66 -37.21 -67.79
C ILE A 180 64.14 -35.82 -68.20
N THR A 181 64.46 -35.38 -69.42
CA THR A 181 64.05 -34.08 -69.95
C THR A 181 62.53 -33.98 -70.10
N TRP A 182 61.86 -35.03 -70.60
CA TRP A 182 60.40 -35.09 -70.72
C TRP A 182 59.69 -35.07 -69.36
N ASN A 183 60.23 -35.75 -68.35
CA ASN A 183 59.67 -35.73 -67.00
C ASN A 183 59.83 -34.36 -66.33
N GLN A 184 60.97 -33.70 -66.53
CA GLN A 184 61.16 -32.32 -66.06
C GLN A 184 60.17 -31.36 -66.73
N GLU A 185 59.93 -31.51 -68.04
CA GLU A 185 58.94 -30.73 -68.78
C GLU A 185 57.52 -30.90 -68.22
N ALA A 186 57.09 -32.16 -68.00
CA ALA A 186 55.77 -32.45 -67.44
C ALA A 186 55.62 -31.94 -66.00
N ALA A 187 56.66 -32.04 -65.17
CA ALA A 187 56.64 -31.50 -63.81
C ALA A 187 56.53 -29.97 -63.78
N LEU A 188 57.23 -29.27 -64.69
CA LEU A 188 57.09 -27.83 -64.86
C LEU A 188 55.70 -27.46 -65.39
N CYS A 189 55.10 -28.26 -66.27
CA CYS A 189 53.73 -28.05 -66.74
C CYS A 189 52.71 -28.11 -65.59
N VAL A 190 52.82 -29.09 -64.69
CA VAL A 190 52.00 -29.18 -63.46
C VAL A 190 52.21 -27.93 -62.59
N PHE A 191 53.46 -27.56 -62.35
CA PHE A 191 53.81 -26.39 -61.54
C PHE A 191 53.22 -25.09 -62.09
N PHE A 192 53.41 -24.80 -63.37
CA PHE A 192 52.89 -23.57 -63.96
C PHE A 192 51.37 -23.59 -64.16
N CYS A 193 50.76 -24.74 -64.40
CA CYS A 193 49.31 -24.86 -64.39
C CYS A 193 48.71 -24.59 -63.00
N LEU A 194 49.37 -25.03 -61.92
CA LEU A 194 49.01 -24.65 -60.55
C LEU A 194 49.16 -23.13 -60.32
N HIS A 195 50.21 -22.50 -60.85
CA HIS A 195 50.36 -21.04 -60.76
C HIS A 195 49.27 -20.29 -61.54
N ILE A 196 48.86 -20.78 -62.71
CA ILE A 196 47.70 -20.27 -63.46
C ILE A 196 46.44 -20.40 -62.60
N LEU A 197 46.18 -21.58 -62.01
CA LEU A 197 45.05 -21.82 -61.12
C LEU A 197 45.05 -20.86 -59.92
N LYS A 198 46.20 -20.65 -59.27
CA LYS A 198 46.36 -19.68 -58.17
C LYS A 198 46.02 -18.27 -58.62
N ALA A 199 46.50 -17.84 -59.78
CA ALA A 199 46.28 -16.48 -60.31
C ALA A 199 44.80 -16.21 -60.63
N ILE A 200 44.05 -17.22 -61.08
CA ILE A 200 42.64 -17.05 -61.47
C ILE A 200 41.64 -17.37 -60.33
N SER A 201 42.08 -18.05 -59.27
CA SER A 201 41.24 -18.58 -58.19
C SER A 201 40.41 -17.55 -57.41
N SER A 202 40.64 -16.25 -57.56
CA SER A 202 39.84 -15.23 -56.89
C SER A 202 38.54 -14.89 -57.65
N HIS A 203 38.50 -15.17 -58.97
CA HIS A 203 37.56 -14.59 -59.92
C HIS A 203 37.20 -15.52 -61.10
N CYS A 204 37.50 -16.82 -61.03
CA CYS A 204 37.15 -17.78 -62.08
C CYS A 204 35.80 -18.46 -61.82
N ASN A 205 35.14 -18.90 -62.90
CA ASN A 205 33.98 -19.80 -62.81
C ASN A 205 34.39 -21.25 -62.52
N CYS A 206 33.42 -22.08 -62.09
CA CYS A 206 33.64 -23.49 -61.75
C CYS A 206 34.19 -24.30 -62.94
N LYS A 207 33.73 -24.00 -64.17
CA LYS A 207 34.16 -24.71 -65.38
C LYS A 207 35.65 -24.54 -65.65
N LEU A 208 36.17 -23.31 -65.57
CA LEU A 208 37.58 -23.01 -65.76
C LEU A 208 38.45 -23.63 -64.67
N LEU A 209 37.97 -23.59 -63.42
CA LEU A 209 38.63 -24.27 -62.31
C LEU A 209 38.77 -25.78 -62.59
N CYS A 210 37.71 -26.43 -63.06
CA CYS A 210 37.75 -27.83 -63.50
C CYS A 210 38.69 -28.05 -64.68
N ASP A 211 38.72 -27.13 -65.66
CA ASP A 211 39.62 -27.23 -66.82
C ASP A 211 41.10 -27.18 -66.38
N CYS A 212 41.46 -26.33 -65.41
CA CYS A 212 42.80 -26.30 -64.81
C CYS A 212 43.14 -27.60 -64.08
N LEU A 213 42.21 -28.15 -63.28
CA LEU A 213 42.43 -29.40 -62.56
C LEU A 213 42.59 -30.58 -63.51
N ARG A 214 41.76 -30.67 -64.56
CA ARG A 214 41.90 -31.69 -65.62
C ARG A 214 43.24 -31.57 -66.34
N SER A 215 43.78 -30.36 -66.46
CA SER A 215 45.10 -30.14 -67.05
C SER A 215 46.21 -30.68 -66.15
N ILE A 216 46.14 -30.36 -64.85
CA ILE A 216 47.06 -30.88 -63.83
C ILE A 216 46.99 -32.41 -63.83
N GLU A 217 45.79 -32.98 -63.78
CA GLU A 217 45.55 -34.44 -63.84
C GLU A 217 46.16 -35.08 -65.09
N ALA A 218 45.97 -34.47 -66.27
CA ALA A 218 46.51 -35.01 -67.52
C ALA A 218 48.05 -35.10 -67.47
N TRP A 219 48.74 -34.04 -67.04
CA TRP A 219 50.20 -34.05 -66.88
C TRP A 219 50.67 -34.96 -65.75
N VAL A 220 49.87 -35.08 -64.69
CA VAL A 220 50.12 -36.03 -63.60
C VAL A 220 50.09 -37.47 -64.09
N SER A 221 49.09 -37.82 -64.91
CA SER A 221 48.96 -39.15 -65.51
C SER A 221 50.12 -39.47 -66.47
N VAL A 222 50.65 -38.47 -67.18
CA VAL A 222 51.84 -38.64 -68.03
C VAL A 222 53.07 -39.02 -67.19
N LEU A 223 53.27 -38.35 -66.04
CA LEU A 223 54.38 -38.64 -65.12
C LEU A 223 54.22 -39.99 -64.40
N ASP A 224 52.99 -40.43 -64.14
CA ASP A 224 52.75 -41.73 -63.51
C ASP A 224 53.18 -42.90 -64.40
N LYS A 225 53.05 -42.73 -65.72
CA LYS A 225 53.31 -43.76 -66.72
C LYS A 225 54.79 -43.89 -67.13
N THR A 226 55.70 -43.01 -66.68
CA THR A 226 57.10 -43.04 -67.12
C THR A 226 58.00 -43.93 -66.24
N ALA A 227 58.91 -44.67 -66.88
CA ALA A 227 59.88 -45.53 -66.21
C ALA A 227 61.12 -44.71 -65.81
N VAL A 228 61.30 -44.45 -64.51
CA VAL A 228 62.39 -43.65 -63.94
C VAL A 228 62.99 -44.40 -62.74
N PRO A 229 64.31 -44.28 -62.45
CA PRO A 229 64.93 -44.88 -61.27
C PRO A 229 64.20 -44.52 -59.95
N GLU A 230 64.07 -45.50 -59.06
CA GLU A 230 63.23 -45.46 -57.84
C GLU A 230 63.40 -44.18 -56.98
N GLN A 231 64.63 -43.72 -56.82
CA GLN A 231 64.99 -42.62 -55.92
C GLN A 231 64.63 -41.24 -56.50
N GLU A 232 64.77 -41.08 -57.82
CA GLU A 232 64.39 -39.86 -58.53
C GLU A 232 62.87 -39.81 -58.77
N LYS A 233 62.26 -40.98 -59.04
CA LYS A 233 60.81 -41.17 -59.03
C LYS A 233 60.22 -40.71 -57.71
N LYS A 234 60.73 -41.18 -56.56
CA LYS A 234 60.24 -40.78 -55.23
C LYS A 234 60.31 -39.27 -54.97
N ARG A 235 61.45 -38.63 -55.25
CA ARG A 235 61.62 -37.17 -55.08
C ARG A 235 60.67 -36.36 -55.97
N MET A 236 60.41 -36.84 -57.18
CA MET A 236 59.47 -36.23 -58.11
C MET A 236 58.03 -36.37 -57.62
N TRP A 237 57.66 -37.57 -57.16
CA TRP A 237 56.35 -37.84 -56.55
C TRP A 237 56.08 -37.02 -55.30
N ASP A 238 57.06 -36.83 -54.41
CA ASP A 238 56.87 -36.01 -53.21
C ASP A 238 56.60 -34.54 -53.57
N LYS A 239 57.35 -33.98 -54.51
CA LYS A 239 57.10 -32.61 -55.04
C LYS A 239 55.75 -32.49 -55.72
N MET A 240 55.34 -33.54 -56.42
CA MET A 240 54.11 -33.58 -57.19
C MET A 240 52.89 -33.74 -56.29
N LYS A 241 52.99 -34.59 -55.27
CA LYS A 241 52.03 -34.70 -54.19
C LYS A 241 51.81 -33.34 -53.53
N GLN A 242 52.89 -32.63 -53.20
CA GLN A 242 52.79 -31.27 -52.67
C GLN A 242 52.06 -30.32 -53.64
N MET A 243 52.39 -30.33 -54.94
CA MET A 243 51.71 -29.47 -55.93
C MET A 243 50.23 -29.80 -56.08
N VAL A 244 49.87 -31.08 -56.06
CA VAL A 244 48.48 -31.54 -56.13
C VAL A 244 47.74 -31.16 -54.85
N GLU A 245 48.32 -31.35 -53.67
CA GLU A 245 47.77 -30.87 -52.38
C GLU A 245 47.55 -29.35 -52.40
N GLU A 246 48.51 -28.58 -52.90
CA GLU A 246 48.37 -27.14 -53.06
C GLU A 246 47.24 -26.77 -54.04
N SER A 247 47.05 -27.55 -55.12
CA SER A 247 45.93 -27.34 -56.06
C SER A 247 44.58 -27.54 -55.36
N PHE A 248 44.45 -28.56 -54.51
CA PHE A 248 43.25 -28.83 -53.74
C PHE A 248 42.98 -27.73 -52.70
N GLU A 249 44.00 -27.22 -52.02
CA GLU A 249 43.82 -26.11 -51.06
C GLU A 249 43.36 -24.82 -51.75
N VAL A 250 43.81 -24.55 -52.99
CA VAL A 250 43.30 -23.42 -53.80
C VAL A 250 41.82 -23.61 -54.13
N VAL A 251 41.42 -24.82 -54.55
CA VAL A 251 40.02 -25.14 -54.86
C VAL A 251 39.14 -25.04 -53.61
N LYS A 252 39.62 -25.53 -52.48
CA LYS A 252 38.95 -25.44 -51.17
C LYS A 252 38.73 -23.98 -50.75
N LYS A 253 39.73 -23.12 -50.95
CA LYS A 253 39.61 -21.68 -50.69
C LYS A 253 38.59 -21.03 -51.63
N TRP A 254 38.55 -21.42 -52.90
CA TRP A 254 37.54 -20.97 -53.86
C TRP A 254 36.12 -21.41 -53.44
N LEU A 255 35.93 -22.69 -53.09
CA LEU A 255 34.64 -23.25 -52.68
C LEU A 255 34.10 -22.54 -51.44
N LYS A 256 34.95 -22.31 -50.43
CA LYS A 256 34.56 -21.54 -49.22
C LYS A 256 34.15 -20.10 -49.49
N LYS A 257 34.72 -19.47 -50.53
CA LYS A 257 34.47 -18.07 -50.87
C LYS A 257 33.19 -17.90 -51.71
N ASN A 258 32.94 -18.83 -52.64
CA ASN A 258 31.93 -18.67 -53.68
C ASN A 258 30.69 -19.57 -53.51
N VAL A 259 30.75 -20.58 -52.64
CA VAL A 259 29.61 -21.43 -52.26
C VAL A 259 29.36 -21.20 -50.77
N PHE A 260 28.13 -20.83 -50.38
CA PHE A 260 27.69 -20.59 -48.98
C PHE A 260 27.68 -21.88 -48.12
N LEU A 261 28.73 -22.70 -48.20
CA LEU A 261 28.99 -23.81 -47.31
C LEU A 261 30.00 -23.33 -46.27
N SER A 262 29.50 -22.94 -45.09
CA SER A 262 30.35 -22.72 -43.92
C SER A 262 31.11 -24.02 -43.62
N SER A 263 32.44 -23.92 -43.62
CA SER A 263 33.42 -24.91 -43.14
C SER A 263 33.29 -26.39 -43.56
N LYS A 264 34.33 -26.83 -44.30
CA LYS A 264 34.84 -28.22 -44.44
C LYS A 264 34.02 -29.16 -45.33
N ILE A 265 34.19 -29.01 -46.64
CA ILE A 265 34.06 -30.14 -47.57
C ILE A 265 35.27 -31.07 -47.33
N PRO A 266 35.09 -32.32 -46.88
CA PRO A 266 36.19 -33.25 -46.65
C PRO A 266 36.55 -33.95 -47.96
N TRP A 267 37.85 -34.07 -48.25
CA TRP A 267 38.32 -35.12 -49.14
C TRP A 267 39.61 -35.76 -48.60
N TYR A 268 39.55 -37.10 -48.60
CA TYR A 268 40.51 -38.13 -48.16
C TYR A 268 40.67 -38.40 -46.64
N SER A 269 39.67 -39.08 -46.07
CA SER A 269 39.79 -40.40 -45.42
C SER A 269 38.38 -40.85 -45.01
N THR A 270 38.05 -42.13 -45.15
CA THR A 270 36.75 -42.72 -44.73
C THR A 270 36.46 -42.58 -43.23
N THR A 271 37.44 -42.10 -42.44
CA THR A 271 37.34 -41.93 -40.99
C THR A 271 37.00 -40.51 -40.54
N GLU A 272 37.02 -39.50 -41.43
CA GLU A 272 36.73 -38.09 -41.08
C GLU A 272 35.51 -37.50 -41.81
N THR A 273 34.59 -38.34 -42.29
CA THR A 273 33.26 -37.97 -42.80
C THR A 273 32.28 -37.53 -41.69
N GLU A 274 32.72 -37.48 -40.44
CA GLU A 274 31.90 -37.18 -39.26
C GLU A 274 31.71 -35.68 -38.93
N LYS A 275 32.29 -34.76 -39.71
CA LYS A 275 32.08 -33.32 -39.50
C LYS A 275 31.09 -32.77 -40.53
N GLU A 276 29.86 -32.67 -40.05
CA GLU A 276 28.57 -32.44 -40.69
C GLU A 276 28.50 -31.30 -41.71
N LEU A 277 27.62 -31.46 -42.71
CA LEU A 277 26.98 -30.33 -43.38
C LEU A 277 26.19 -29.53 -42.34
N GLU A 278 26.58 -28.29 -42.06
CA GLU A 278 25.85 -27.34 -41.19
C GLU A 278 24.55 -26.83 -41.86
N CYS A 279 23.73 -27.72 -42.43
CA CYS A 279 22.40 -27.39 -42.95
C CYS A 279 21.34 -27.89 -41.98
N ASP A 280 20.23 -27.16 -41.77
CA ASP A 280 19.17 -27.63 -40.88
C ASP A 280 18.57 -28.97 -41.35
N CYS A 281 17.97 -29.72 -40.43
CA CYS A 281 17.34 -31.01 -40.74
C CYS A 281 16.24 -30.86 -41.81
N ASN A 282 15.42 -29.81 -41.72
CA ASN A 282 14.36 -29.56 -42.70
C ASN A 282 14.93 -29.20 -44.06
N ASP A 283 15.93 -28.31 -44.11
CA ASP A 283 16.60 -27.91 -45.36
C ASP A 283 17.25 -29.12 -46.06
N LEU A 284 17.87 -30.02 -45.29
CA LEU A 284 18.47 -31.23 -45.86
C LEU A 284 17.42 -32.18 -46.41
N VAL A 285 16.29 -32.36 -45.73
CA VAL A 285 15.18 -33.17 -46.21
C VAL A 285 14.52 -32.52 -47.44
N GLU A 286 14.41 -31.20 -47.49
CA GLU A 286 13.91 -30.47 -48.64
C GLU A 286 14.84 -30.63 -49.85
N ILE A 287 16.15 -30.47 -49.67
CA ILE A 287 17.15 -30.72 -50.72
C ILE A 287 17.06 -32.19 -51.17
N PHE A 288 16.99 -33.12 -50.21
CA PHE A 288 16.93 -34.55 -50.47
C PHE A 288 15.70 -34.98 -51.29
N THR A 289 14.57 -34.29 -51.10
CA THR A 289 13.29 -34.59 -51.77
C THR A 289 13.11 -33.84 -53.08
N LYS A 290 13.60 -32.60 -53.19
CA LYS A 290 13.40 -31.73 -54.37
C LYS A 290 14.54 -31.80 -55.39
N ALA A 291 15.77 -32.12 -54.97
CA ALA A 291 16.91 -32.18 -55.89
C ALA A 291 16.94 -33.50 -56.66
N ASN A 292 17.21 -33.45 -57.97
CA ASN A 292 17.45 -34.67 -58.74
C ASN A 292 18.86 -35.22 -58.44
N MET A 293 18.96 -36.05 -57.42
CA MET A 293 20.22 -36.65 -57.00
C MET A 293 20.78 -37.64 -58.01
N GLU A 294 19.97 -38.21 -58.92
CA GLU A 294 20.44 -39.19 -59.93
C GLU A 294 21.45 -38.59 -60.91
N ILE A 295 21.42 -37.27 -61.11
CA ILE A 295 22.36 -36.54 -61.98
C ILE A 295 23.72 -36.35 -61.28
N GLN A 296 23.79 -36.53 -59.96
CA GLN A 296 25.00 -36.32 -59.15
C GLN A 296 25.84 -37.60 -59.04
N HIS A 297 27.14 -37.44 -58.77
CA HIS A 297 28.04 -38.58 -58.55
C HIS A 297 27.61 -39.41 -57.33
N ASN A 298 27.70 -40.75 -57.41
CA ASN A 298 27.26 -41.69 -56.36
C ASN A 298 27.75 -41.31 -54.96
N HIS A 299 29.03 -40.96 -54.80
CA HIS A 299 29.57 -40.49 -53.50
C HIS A 299 28.84 -39.28 -52.90
N VAL A 300 28.39 -38.33 -53.70
CA VAL A 300 27.64 -37.16 -53.20
C VAL A 300 26.23 -37.59 -52.81
N GLN A 301 25.61 -38.47 -53.60
CA GLN A 301 24.31 -39.04 -53.27
C GLN A 301 24.34 -39.81 -51.95
N ASP A 302 25.36 -40.65 -51.75
CA ASP A 302 25.54 -41.47 -50.55
C ASP A 302 25.80 -40.59 -49.33
N LEU A 303 26.68 -39.59 -49.45
CA LEU A 303 26.97 -38.65 -48.37
C LEU A 303 25.72 -37.86 -47.93
N VAL A 304 24.98 -37.28 -48.87
CA VAL A 304 23.75 -36.53 -48.55
C VAL A 304 22.70 -37.45 -47.93
N SER A 305 22.56 -38.68 -48.43
CA SER A 305 21.65 -39.68 -47.86
C SER A 305 22.03 -40.03 -46.42
N GLU A 306 23.30 -40.36 -46.18
CA GLU A 306 23.80 -40.76 -44.87
C GLU A 306 23.64 -39.63 -43.83
N VAL A 307 24.00 -38.40 -44.21
CA VAL A 307 23.86 -37.23 -43.33
C VAL A 307 22.39 -36.92 -43.03
N THR A 308 21.51 -37.01 -44.03
CA THR A 308 20.07 -36.77 -43.85
C THR A 308 19.46 -37.81 -42.90
N PHE A 309 19.77 -39.10 -43.09
CA PHE A 309 19.28 -40.18 -42.22
C PHE A 309 19.75 -40.00 -40.78
N ARG A 310 21.04 -39.72 -40.58
CA ARG A 310 21.62 -39.50 -39.26
C ARG A 310 21.01 -38.29 -38.55
N LYS A 311 20.73 -37.21 -39.29
CA LYS A 311 20.17 -35.98 -38.70
C LYS A 311 18.71 -36.14 -38.31
N VAL A 312 17.92 -36.83 -39.14
CA VAL A 312 16.53 -37.21 -38.81
C VAL A 312 16.52 -38.15 -37.60
N GLU A 313 17.41 -39.13 -37.56
CA GLU A 313 17.55 -40.03 -36.41
C GLU A 313 17.93 -39.29 -35.11
N SER A 314 18.90 -38.38 -35.17
CA SER A 314 19.30 -37.52 -34.05
C SER A 314 18.15 -36.61 -33.59
N MET A 315 17.38 -36.04 -34.53
CA MET A 315 16.19 -35.24 -34.23
C MET A 315 15.17 -36.05 -33.42
N LEU A 316 14.88 -37.29 -33.84
CA LEU A 316 13.97 -38.20 -33.15
C LEU A 316 14.47 -38.56 -31.74
N GLN A 317 15.77 -38.81 -31.57
CA GLN A 317 16.37 -39.10 -30.26
C GLN A 317 16.32 -37.91 -29.30
N ARG A 318 16.42 -36.68 -29.81
CA ARG A 318 16.34 -35.45 -29.01
C ARG A 318 14.91 -35.03 -28.66
N GLY A 319 13.89 -35.76 -29.15
CA GLY A 319 12.48 -35.46 -28.89
C GLY A 319 11.96 -34.22 -29.62
N LEU A 320 12.66 -33.76 -30.67
CA LEU A 320 12.24 -32.62 -31.48
C LEU A 320 11.11 -33.01 -32.45
N GLU A 321 10.21 -32.08 -32.73
CA GLU A 321 9.02 -32.31 -33.54
C GLU A 321 9.37 -32.41 -35.03
N GLY A 322 9.03 -33.55 -35.65
CA GLY A 322 9.35 -33.87 -37.05
C GLY A 322 8.17 -33.74 -38.02
N GLU A 323 7.16 -32.93 -37.69
CA GLU A 323 5.94 -32.81 -38.51
C GLU A 323 6.24 -32.24 -39.90
N GLU A 324 7.08 -31.21 -40.00
CA GLU A 324 7.48 -30.60 -41.27
C GLU A 324 8.35 -31.54 -42.11
N VAL A 325 9.26 -32.28 -41.46
CA VAL A 325 10.04 -33.37 -42.09
C VAL A 325 9.11 -34.44 -42.66
N PHE A 326 8.14 -34.91 -41.88
CA PHE A 326 7.16 -35.91 -42.32
C PHE A 326 6.35 -35.40 -43.52
N LYS A 327 5.85 -34.15 -43.44
CA LYS A 327 5.07 -33.52 -44.49
C LYS A 327 5.88 -33.41 -45.79
N THR A 328 7.13 -32.94 -45.71
CA THR A 328 8.02 -32.82 -46.88
C THR A 328 8.34 -34.17 -47.51
N LEU A 329 8.64 -35.18 -46.70
CA LEU A 329 8.89 -36.55 -47.19
C LEU A 329 7.67 -37.15 -47.89
N PHE A 330 6.48 -36.88 -47.38
CA PHE A 330 5.24 -37.38 -47.96
C PHE A 330 4.84 -36.62 -49.24
N GLU A 331 4.75 -35.29 -49.17
CA GLU A 331 4.24 -34.43 -50.24
C GLU A 331 5.20 -34.32 -51.43
N HIS A 332 6.51 -34.41 -51.19
CA HIS A 332 7.53 -34.21 -52.22
C HIS A 332 8.47 -35.40 -52.38
N GLY A 333 8.71 -36.17 -51.32
CA GLY A 333 9.68 -37.27 -51.36
C GLY A 333 9.20 -38.55 -52.04
N LEU A 334 7.90 -38.87 -51.99
CA LEU A 334 7.38 -40.13 -52.54
C LEU A 334 7.24 -40.12 -54.08
N GLU A 335 7.13 -38.93 -54.66
CA GLU A 335 7.08 -38.71 -56.12
C GLU A 335 8.45 -38.32 -56.69
N SER A 336 9.47 -38.14 -55.85
CA SER A 336 10.82 -37.78 -56.28
C SER A 336 11.60 -38.99 -56.79
N PRO A 337 12.70 -38.78 -57.55
CA PRO A 337 13.61 -39.86 -57.94
C PRO A 337 14.21 -40.61 -56.72
N GLN A 338 14.16 -40.02 -55.52
CA GLN A 338 14.65 -40.60 -54.27
C GLN A 338 13.54 -41.31 -53.47
N ALA A 339 12.40 -41.61 -54.09
CA ALA A 339 11.24 -42.23 -53.42
C ALA A 339 11.59 -43.46 -52.57
N SER A 340 12.46 -44.35 -53.06
CA SER A 340 12.90 -45.52 -52.27
C SER A 340 13.59 -45.12 -50.96
N LYS A 341 14.44 -44.09 -50.98
CA LYS A 341 15.13 -43.63 -49.77
C LYS A 341 14.20 -42.81 -48.86
N CYS A 342 13.21 -42.10 -49.41
CA CYS A 342 12.18 -41.43 -48.61
C CYS A 342 11.30 -42.43 -47.86
N ARG A 343 10.95 -43.58 -48.48
CA ARG A 343 10.26 -44.70 -47.82
C ARG A 343 11.07 -45.27 -46.67
N ASP A 344 12.39 -45.39 -46.87
CA ASP A 344 13.32 -45.88 -45.83
C ASP A 344 13.37 -44.93 -44.65
N LEU A 345 13.36 -43.62 -44.90
CA LEU A 345 13.36 -42.61 -43.86
C LEU A 345 12.05 -42.58 -43.08
N LEU A 346 10.89 -42.69 -43.75
CA LEU A 346 9.58 -42.83 -43.10
C LEU A 346 9.50 -44.11 -42.25
N THR A 347 10.09 -45.20 -42.72
CA THR A 347 10.19 -46.45 -41.96
C THR A 347 11.12 -46.29 -40.75
N LEU A 348 12.26 -45.61 -40.91
CA LEU A 348 13.19 -45.30 -39.82
C LEU A 348 12.51 -44.49 -38.72
N MET A 349 11.67 -43.51 -39.09
CA MET A 349 10.90 -42.71 -38.13
C MET A 349 9.99 -43.60 -37.26
N LEU A 350 9.32 -44.60 -37.84
CA LEU A 350 8.50 -45.56 -37.09
C LEU A 350 9.35 -46.49 -36.22
N THR A 351 10.42 -47.06 -36.77
CA THR A 351 11.29 -48.04 -36.09
C THR A 351 12.01 -47.44 -34.89
N ARG A 352 12.46 -46.19 -34.98
CA ARG A 352 13.20 -45.54 -33.88
C ARG A 352 12.31 -45.07 -32.76
N CYS A 353 11.06 -44.74 -33.06
CA CYS A 353 10.15 -44.29 -32.03
C CYS A 353 9.53 -45.46 -31.28
N CYS A 354 9.35 -46.65 -31.89
CA CYS A 354 8.80 -47.84 -31.25
C CYS A 354 9.69 -48.51 -30.19
N PRO A 355 9.09 -49.20 -29.19
CA PRO A 355 9.86 -49.87 -28.15
C PRO A 355 10.60 -51.05 -28.80
N PRO A 356 11.82 -51.39 -28.33
CA PRO A 356 12.58 -52.50 -28.90
C PRO A 356 11.74 -53.78 -28.92
N GLN A 357 11.74 -54.48 -30.06
CA GLN A 357 10.83 -55.59 -30.41
C GLN A 357 10.85 -56.79 -29.43
N GLN A 358 11.76 -56.84 -28.46
CA GLN A 358 11.84 -57.90 -27.46
C GLN A 358 11.01 -57.55 -26.21
N GLY A 359 9.70 -57.83 -26.26
CA GLY A 359 8.86 -57.97 -25.05
C GLY A 359 8.06 -56.76 -24.58
N GLY A 360 7.87 -55.72 -25.41
CA GLY A 360 6.98 -54.61 -25.07
C GLY A 360 5.54 -55.07 -24.83
N SER A 361 5.01 -54.89 -23.62
CA SER A 361 3.60 -55.16 -23.34
C SER A 361 2.71 -54.28 -24.23
N PRO A 362 1.47 -54.71 -24.56
CA PRO A 362 0.51 -53.89 -25.31
C PRO A 362 0.31 -52.48 -24.71
N GLN A 363 0.50 -52.34 -23.40
CA GLN A 363 0.44 -51.08 -22.66
C GLN A 363 1.62 -50.14 -22.99
N ALA A 364 2.83 -50.66 -23.15
CA ALA A 364 3.99 -49.86 -23.51
C ALA A 364 3.84 -49.28 -24.93
N ILE A 365 3.29 -50.08 -25.85
CA ILE A 365 2.97 -49.65 -27.21
C ILE A 365 1.90 -48.56 -27.16
N LEU A 366 0.79 -48.75 -26.43
CA LEU A 366 -0.26 -47.74 -26.33
C LEU A 366 0.25 -46.44 -25.71
N LYS A 367 1.05 -46.50 -24.64
CA LYS A 367 1.64 -45.32 -24.00
C LYS A 367 2.43 -44.49 -25.01
N GLN A 368 3.24 -45.15 -25.83
CA GLN A 368 4.01 -44.46 -26.85
C GLN A 368 3.14 -43.91 -28.00
N VAL A 369 2.07 -44.63 -28.35
CA VAL A 369 1.08 -44.16 -29.34
C VAL A 369 0.41 -42.87 -28.89
N LEU A 370 0.10 -42.76 -27.60
CA LEU A 370 -0.54 -41.59 -27.02
C LEU A 370 0.43 -40.41 -26.80
N THR A 371 1.73 -40.67 -26.62
CA THR A 371 2.72 -39.62 -26.31
C THR A 371 3.43 -39.05 -27.54
N TRP A 372 3.64 -39.84 -28.61
CA TRP A 372 4.39 -39.35 -29.77
C TRP A 372 3.52 -38.55 -30.74
N ARG A 373 4.01 -37.36 -31.14
CA ARG A 373 3.21 -36.38 -31.89
C ARG A 373 2.91 -36.74 -33.34
N LEU A 374 3.69 -37.62 -33.96
CA LEU A 374 3.56 -37.94 -35.39
C LEU A 374 2.52 -39.03 -35.70
N TRP A 375 2.02 -39.76 -34.70
CA TRP A 375 1.03 -40.84 -34.94
C TRP A 375 -0.24 -40.43 -35.71
N PRO A 376 -0.85 -39.24 -35.51
CA PRO A 376 -1.98 -38.80 -36.33
C PRO A 376 -1.59 -38.66 -37.80
N CYS A 377 -0.41 -38.12 -38.10
CA CYS A 377 0.08 -37.99 -39.47
C CYS A 377 0.23 -39.38 -40.12
N PHE A 378 0.77 -40.35 -39.37
CA PHE A 378 0.88 -41.74 -39.83
C PHE A 378 -0.47 -42.44 -39.97
N PHE A 379 -1.42 -42.27 -39.04
CA PHE A 379 -2.75 -42.87 -39.15
C PHE A 379 -3.59 -42.25 -40.26
N GLN A 380 -3.54 -40.92 -40.41
CA GLN A 380 -4.25 -40.20 -41.48
C GLN A 380 -3.76 -40.65 -42.87
N ARG A 381 -2.45 -40.85 -43.03
CA ARG A 381 -1.85 -41.14 -44.35
C ARG A 381 -1.66 -42.63 -44.63
N PHE A 382 -1.36 -43.46 -43.62
CA PHE A 382 -1.05 -44.88 -43.77
C PHE A 382 -2.01 -45.79 -42.98
N GLY A 383 -3.12 -45.28 -42.46
CA GLY A 383 -4.11 -46.05 -41.70
C GLY A 383 -4.69 -47.26 -42.46
N ARG A 384 -5.49 -48.07 -41.76
CA ARG A 384 -5.97 -49.38 -42.25
C ARG A 384 -6.70 -49.36 -43.59
N GLU A 385 -7.38 -48.26 -43.88
CA GLU A 385 -8.13 -48.03 -45.13
C GLU A 385 -7.37 -47.18 -46.15
N SER A 386 -6.09 -46.90 -45.92
CA SER A 386 -5.28 -46.07 -46.82
C SER A 386 -4.69 -46.91 -47.95
N ASP A 387 -4.84 -46.40 -49.18
CA ASP A 387 -4.16 -46.94 -50.36
C ASP A 387 -2.63 -46.85 -50.24
N PHE A 388 -2.08 -46.01 -49.35
CA PHE A 388 -0.65 -45.77 -49.23
C PHE A 388 0.09 -46.72 -48.26
N LEU A 389 -0.58 -47.67 -47.62
CA LEU A 389 0.09 -48.59 -46.67
C LEU A 389 1.26 -49.37 -47.31
N HIS A 390 1.12 -49.76 -48.58
CA HIS A 390 2.14 -50.47 -49.35
C HIS A 390 3.41 -49.65 -49.62
N VAL A 391 3.38 -48.33 -49.38
CA VAL A 391 4.52 -47.42 -49.55
C VAL A 391 5.55 -47.59 -48.44
N LEU A 392 5.11 -47.96 -47.23
CA LEU A 392 6.02 -48.27 -46.12
C LEU A 392 6.67 -49.65 -46.31
N LYS A 393 7.88 -49.84 -45.81
CA LYS A 393 8.51 -51.16 -45.74
C LYS A 393 7.79 -52.09 -44.74
N PRO A 394 7.92 -53.42 -44.86
CA PRO A 394 7.23 -54.39 -43.99
C PRO A 394 7.39 -54.13 -42.49
N ASP A 395 8.60 -53.76 -42.04
CA ASP A 395 8.88 -53.46 -40.63
C ASP A 395 8.04 -52.27 -40.12
N GLY A 396 7.89 -51.23 -40.95
CA GLY A 396 7.07 -50.06 -40.63
C GLY A 396 5.57 -50.38 -40.64
N GLN A 397 5.12 -51.24 -41.56
CA GLN A 397 3.75 -51.72 -41.60
C GLN A 397 3.40 -52.53 -40.35
N GLU A 398 4.28 -53.43 -39.91
CA GLU A 398 4.08 -54.23 -38.69
C GLU A 398 3.93 -53.34 -37.45
N ILE A 399 4.80 -52.34 -37.31
CA ILE A 399 4.76 -51.34 -36.24
C ILE A 399 3.42 -50.59 -36.25
N LEU A 400 3.01 -50.10 -37.42
CA LEU A 400 1.77 -49.36 -37.58
C LEU A 400 0.54 -50.21 -37.22
N MET A 401 0.51 -51.47 -37.65
CA MET A 401 -0.56 -52.41 -37.34
C MET A 401 -0.64 -52.76 -35.85
N LYS A 402 0.51 -52.88 -35.16
CA LYS A 402 0.55 -53.05 -33.70
C LYS A 402 0.00 -51.83 -32.96
N ALA A 403 0.30 -50.63 -33.44
CA ALA A 403 -0.23 -49.37 -32.89
C ALA A 403 -1.75 -49.23 -33.09
N ILE A 404 -2.27 -49.59 -34.26
CA ILE A 404 -3.72 -49.62 -34.52
C ILE A 404 -4.39 -50.66 -33.63
N SER A 405 -3.84 -51.88 -33.55
CA SER A 405 -4.40 -52.96 -32.75
C SER A 405 -4.43 -52.65 -31.25
N SER A 406 -3.44 -51.90 -30.73
CA SER A 406 -3.41 -51.49 -29.32
C SER A 406 -4.46 -50.44 -28.99
N LEU A 407 -4.72 -49.48 -29.89
CA LEU A 407 -5.82 -48.52 -29.77
C LEU A 407 -7.19 -49.20 -29.87
N GLU A 408 -7.39 -50.11 -30.83
CA GLU A 408 -8.63 -50.89 -30.95
C GLU A 408 -8.88 -51.76 -29.71
N ALA A 409 -7.84 -52.34 -29.11
CA ALA A 409 -7.94 -53.05 -27.85
C ALA A 409 -8.36 -52.12 -26.69
N ALA A 410 -7.77 -50.93 -26.59
CA ALA A 410 -8.14 -49.94 -25.58
C ALA A 410 -9.62 -49.50 -25.70
N VAL A 411 -10.10 -49.26 -26.93
CA VAL A 411 -11.51 -48.95 -27.21
C VAL A 411 -12.42 -50.10 -26.78
N ARG A 412 -12.07 -51.36 -27.10
CA ARG A 412 -12.84 -52.53 -26.65
C ARG A 412 -12.88 -52.64 -25.13
N TYR A 413 -11.75 -52.48 -24.45
CA TYR A 413 -11.69 -52.53 -22.99
C TYR A 413 -12.47 -51.40 -22.31
N LEU A 414 -12.54 -50.21 -22.92
CA LEU A 414 -13.40 -49.10 -22.47
C LEU A 414 -14.88 -49.45 -22.58
N LYS A 415 -15.31 -50.01 -23.72
CA LYS A 415 -16.70 -50.41 -23.97
C LYS A 415 -17.16 -51.50 -22.99
N ASP A 416 -16.34 -52.52 -22.78
CA ASP A 416 -16.69 -53.67 -21.94
C ASP A 416 -16.44 -53.41 -20.45
N GLY A 417 -15.84 -52.27 -20.07
CA GLY A 417 -15.43 -51.95 -18.71
C GLY A 417 -14.24 -52.78 -18.18
N ASN A 418 -13.70 -53.67 -19.01
CA ASN A 418 -12.55 -54.54 -18.72
C ASN A 418 -11.22 -53.80 -18.65
N ILE A 419 -11.21 -52.49 -18.85
CA ILE A 419 -9.99 -51.69 -18.80
C ILE A 419 -9.32 -51.76 -17.42
N GLU A 420 -8.03 -52.09 -17.43
CA GLU A 420 -7.20 -52.09 -16.22
C GLU A 420 -7.01 -50.67 -15.69
N PHE A 421 -6.93 -50.53 -14.37
CA PHE A 421 -6.77 -49.25 -13.68
C PHE A 421 -5.61 -48.40 -14.24
N GLN A 422 -4.43 -48.99 -14.47
CA GLN A 422 -3.27 -48.28 -15.02
C GLN A 422 -3.51 -47.80 -16.45
N MET A 423 -4.19 -48.62 -17.27
CA MET A 423 -4.51 -48.28 -18.64
C MET A 423 -5.50 -47.11 -18.69
N LEU A 424 -6.47 -47.08 -17.79
CA LEU A 424 -7.43 -45.99 -17.71
C LEU A 424 -6.78 -44.68 -17.24
N ILE A 425 -5.82 -44.71 -16.31
CA ILE A 425 -5.03 -43.52 -15.95
C ILE A 425 -4.32 -42.96 -17.19
N LEU A 426 -3.65 -43.82 -17.95
CA LEU A 426 -2.96 -43.43 -19.18
C LEU A 426 -3.91 -42.80 -20.20
N LEU A 427 -5.12 -43.36 -20.37
CA LEU A 427 -6.14 -42.79 -21.25
C LEU A 427 -6.72 -41.47 -20.71
N HIS A 428 -6.84 -41.32 -19.39
CA HIS A 428 -7.30 -40.08 -18.77
C HIS A 428 -6.29 -38.95 -18.99
N GLU A 429 -5.00 -39.21 -18.75
CA GLU A 429 -3.89 -38.26 -18.96
C GLU A 429 -3.79 -37.79 -20.43
N HIS A 430 -4.10 -38.68 -21.38
CA HIS A 430 -4.02 -38.41 -22.81
C HIS A 430 -5.39 -38.44 -23.51
N SER A 431 -6.46 -38.03 -22.83
CA SER A 431 -7.86 -38.19 -23.28
C SER A 431 -8.15 -37.59 -24.66
N GLU A 432 -7.86 -36.31 -24.87
CA GLU A 432 -8.09 -35.65 -26.17
C GLU A 432 -7.25 -36.29 -27.28
N ARG A 433 -6.02 -36.71 -26.96
CA ARG A 433 -5.13 -37.35 -27.93
C ARG A 433 -5.61 -38.74 -28.31
N PHE A 434 -6.06 -39.52 -27.34
CA PHE A 434 -6.69 -40.81 -27.55
C PHE A 434 -7.92 -40.69 -28.45
N LEU A 435 -8.81 -39.73 -28.16
CA LEU A 435 -10.01 -39.48 -28.96
C LEU A 435 -9.66 -39.07 -30.40
N ALA A 436 -8.70 -38.14 -30.58
CA ALA A 436 -8.24 -37.72 -31.90
C ALA A 436 -7.63 -38.87 -32.71
N LEU A 437 -6.83 -39.74 -32.09
CA LEU A 437 -6.26 -40.92 -32.77
C LEU A 437 -7.35 -41.95 -33.11
N CYS A 438 -8.34 -42.14 -32.23
CA CYS A 438 -9.47 -43.03 -32.50
C CYS A 438 -10.34 -42.52 -33.65
N GLU A 439 -10.50 -41.21 -33.81
CA GLU A 439 -11.21 -40.59 -34.94
C GLU A 439 -10.52 -40.87 -36.28
N GLN A 440 -9.18 -40.88 -36.30
CA GLN A 440 -8.41 -41.21 -37.50
C GLN A 440 -8.51 -42.69 -37.91
N ILE A 441 -8.79 -43.59 -36.95
CA ILE A 441 -8.88 -45.04 -37.18
C ILE A 441 -10.33 -45.48 -37.45
N ASN A 442 -11.31 -44.90 -36.75
CA ASN A 442 -12.73 -45.23 -36.89
C ASN A 442 -13.49 -44.05 -37.51
N LYS A 443 -13.85 -44.18 -38.79
CA LYS A 443 -14.60 -43.15 -39.54
C LYS A 443 -16.13 -43.21 -39.36
N GLU A 444 -16.62 -44.07 -38.47
CA GLU A 444 -18.06 -44.19 -38.20
C GLU A 444 -18.60 -42.97 -37.44
N GLU A 445 -19.63 -42.34 -38.00
CA GLU A 445 -20.27 -41.15 -37.46
C GLU A 445 -20.95 -41.47 -36.10
N GLY A 446 -20.63 -40.71 -35.05
CA GLY A 446 -21.18 -40.89 -33.69
C GLY A 446 -20.41 -41.84 -32.75
N THR A 447 -19.41 -42.58 -33.25
CA THR A 447 -18.60 -43.48 -32.41
C THR A 447 -17.71 -42.72 -31.41
N ILE A 448 -17.21 -41.54 -31.79
CA ILE A 448 -16.33 -40.71 -30.94
C ILE A 448 -17.09 -40.05 -29.79
N SER A 449 -18.33 -39.59 -30.01
CA SER A 449 -19.16 -39.04 -28.92
C SER A 449 -19.47 -40.11 -27.88
N LEU A 450 -19.83 -41.32 -28.30
CA LEU A 450 -20.02 -42.45 -27.39
C LEU A 450 -18.74 -42.82 -26.64
N LEU A 451 -17.59 -42.83 -27.32
CA LEU A 451 -16.30 -43.12 -26.68
C LEU A 451 -15.92 -42.06 -25.64
N ARG A 452 -16.23 -40.78 -25.91
CA ARG A 452 -16.01 -39.67 -24.99
C ARG A 452 -16.89 -39.83 -23.74
N GLU A 453 -18.16 -40.19 -23.90
CA GLU A 453 -19.07 -40.47 -22.79
C GLU A 453 -18.60 -41.67 -21.94
N LEU A 454 -18.19 -42.76 -22.59
CA LEU A 454 -17.67 -43.96 -21.91
C LEU A 454 -16.37 -43.66 -21.16
N LEU A 455 -15.42 -42.95 -21.78
CA LEU A 455 -14.18 -42.55 -21.13
C LEU A 455 -14.49 -41.67 -19.91
N HIS A 456 -15.38 -40.68 -20.06
CA HIS A 456 -15.81 -39.82 -18.95
C HIS A 456 -16.43 -40.62 -17.81
N GLN A 457 -17.33 -41.57 -18.12
CA GLN A 457 -17.90 -42.48 -17.14
C GLN A 457 -16.82 -43.27 -16.38
N ARG A 458 -15.87 -43.88 -17.10
CA ARG A 458 -14.79 -44.66 -16.48
C ARG A 458 -13.86 -43.78 -15.64
N CYS A 459 -13.59 -42.55 -16.06
CA CYS A 459 -12.83 -41.59 -15.24
C CYS A 459 -13.57 -41.22 -13.94
N ILE A 460 -14.90 -41.09 -13.98
CA ILE A 460 -15.71 -40.88 -12.75
C ILE A 460 -15.58 -42.08 -11.81
N GLU A 461 -15.63 -43.31 -12.34
CA GLU A 461 -15.43 -44.54 -11.57
C GLU A 461 -14.03 -44.62 -10.96
N LEU A 462 -13.00 -44.31 -11.76
CA LEU A 462 -11.60 -44.24 -11.31
C LEU A 462 -11.43 -43.28 -10.13
N ALA A 463 -11.97 -42.06 -10.27
CA ALA A 463 -11.91 -41.03 -9.24
C ALA A 463 -12.66 -41.48 -7.97
N ALA A 464 -13.84 -42.08 -8.11
CA ALA A 464 -14.62 -42.58 -6.97
C ALA A 464 -13.88 -43.69 -6.20
N PHE A 465 -13.21 -44.61 -6.91
CA PHE A 465 -12.39 -45.65 -6.27
C PHE A 465 -11.19 -45.05 -5.53
N GLN A 466 -10.45 -44.15 -6.17
CA GLN A 466 -9.30 -43.48 -5.54
C GLN A 466 -9.73 -42.70 -4.29
N GLU A 467 -10.81 -41.94 -4.39
CA GLU A 467 -11.37 -41.20 -3.27
C GLU A 467 -11.79 -42.15 -2.13
N GLU A 468 -12.51 -43.25 -2.41
CA GLU A 468 -12.88 -44.21 -1.37
C GLU A 468 -11.64 -44.90 -0.76
N ARG A 469 -10.62 -45.22 -1.57
CA ARG A 469 -9.35 -45.80 -1.10
C ARG A 469 -8.63 -44.87 -0.13
N ASP A 470 -8.54 -43.58 -0.44
CA ASP A 470 -7.90 -42.58 0.42
C ASP A 470 -8.67 -42.38 1.74
N LYS A 471 -10.00 -42.38 1.66
CA LYS A 471 -10.86 -42.32 2.84
C LYS A 471 -10.69 -43.56 3.72
N VAL A 472 -10.64 -44.76 3.14
CA VAL A 472 -10.41 -46.03 3.86
C VAL A 472 -9.01 -46.03 4.51
N SER A 473 -7.99 -45.53 3.81
CA SER A 473 -6.64 -45.39 4.36
C SER A 473 -6.62 -44.47 5.60
N THR A 474 -7.33 -43.34 5.51
CA THR A 474 -7.51 -42.41 6.62
C THR A 474 -8.23 -43.07 7.80
N PHE A 475 -9.27 -43.86 7.52
CA PHE A 475 -9.98 -44.65 8.54
C PHE A 475 -9.07 -45.67 9.21
N ILE A 476 -8.23 -46.40 8.46
CA ILE A 476 -7.26 -47.35 9.01
C ILE A 476 -6.28 -46.64 9.96
N THR A 477 -5.82 -45.44 9.59
CA THR A 477 -4.94 -44.62 10.44
C THR A 477 -5.66 -44.12 11.70
N MET A 478 -6.94 -43.77 11.60
CA MET A 478 -7.74 -43.40 12.78
C MET A 478 -7.95 -44.59 13.72
N CYS A 479 -8.20 -45.78 13.18
CA CYS A 479 -8.33 -47.01 13.96
C CYS A 479 -7.01 -47.47 14.60
N SER A 480 -5.84 -47.09 14.09
CA SER A 480 -4.58 -47.41 14.78
C SER A 480 -4.41 -46.69 16.13
N LEU A 481 -5.22 -45.66 16.40
CA LEU A 481 -5.29 -45.00 17.72
C LEU A 481 -5.99 -45.88 18.78
N THR A 482 -6.72 -46.92 18.34
CA THR A 482 -7.44 -47.88 19.19
C THR A 482 -6.86 -49.28 19.00
N LYS A 483 -6.35 -49.92 20.07
CA LYS A 483 -5.83 -51.30 19.99
C LYS A 483 -7.00 -52.28 19.74
N GLN A 484 -6.80 -53.35 18.95
CA GLN A 484 -7.74 -54.50 18.76
C GLN A 484 -8.97 -54.30 17.83
N VAL A 485 -8.84 -53.60 16.69
CA VAL A 485 -9.85 -53.62 15.62
C VAL A 485 -9.42 -54.58 14.50
N ASN A 486 -10.29 -55.52 14.12
CA ASN A 486 -10.02 -56.40 12.97
C ASN A 486 -10.23 -55.62 11.66
N LEU A 487 -9.11 -55.19 11.06
CA LEU A 487 -9.07 -54.46 9.79
C LEU A 487 -8.20 -55.17 8.76
N ASP A 488 -7.86 -56.45 8.97
CA ASP A 488 -6.85 -57.13 8.18
C ASP A 488 -7.27 -57.24 6.71
N GLU A 489 -8.54 -57.56 6.44
CA GLU A 489 -9.10 -57.58 5.08
C GLU A 489 -9.05 -56.19 4.39
N LEU A 490 -9.37 -55.11 5.11
CA LEU A 490 -9.31 -53.75 4.55
C LEU A 490 -7.86 -53.30 4.33
N LYS A 491 -6.95 -53.64 5.24
CA LYS A 491 -5.51 -53.35 5.10
C LYS A 491 -4.93 -54.07 3.90
N GLU A 492 -5.21 -55.36 3.75
CA GLU A 492 -4.82 -56.16 2.59
C GLU A 492 -5.38 -55.52 1.31
N LYS A 493 -6.69 -55.24 1.24
CA LYS A 493 -7.32 -54.60 0.08
C LYS A 493 -6.73 -53.23 -0.26
N THR A 494 -6.41 -52.39 0.74
CA THR A 494 -5.74 -51.10 0.48
C THR A 494 -4.29 -51.25 0.03
N ALA A 495 -3.61 -52.34 0.39
CA ALA A 495 -2.25 -52.65 0.01
C ALA A 495 -2.13 -53.36 -1.35
N ILE A 496 -3.22 -53.95 -1.86
CA ILE A 496 -3.26 -54.55 -3.19
C ILE A 496 -2.89 -53.50 -4.24
N ASP A 497 -2.02 -53.91 -5.15
CA ASP A 497 -1.73 -53.15 -6.35
C ASP A 497 -2.94 -53.19 -7.30
N ALA A 498 -3.75 -52.12 -7.26
CA ALA A 498 -4.92 -51.97 -8.12
C ALA A 498 -4.57 -51.79 -9.60
N PHE A 499 -3.28 -51.57 -9.97
CA PHE A 499 -2.89 -51.23 -11.34
C PHE A 499 -3.37 -52.24 -12.40
N ARG A 500 -3.44 -53.52 -12.05
CA ARG A 500 -3.85 -54.63 -12.96
C ARG A 500 -5.29 -55.09 -12.79
N ILE A 501 -6.06 -54.44 -11.91
CA ILE A 501 -7.47 -54.81 -11.69
C ILE A 501 -8.34 -54.04 -12.67
N SER A 502 -9.36 -54.71 -13.20
CA SER A 502 -10.34 -54.08 -14.08
C SER A 502 -11.26 -53.12 -13.31
N ILE A 503 -11.56 -51.97 -13.90
CA ILE A 503 -12.41 -50.94 -13.29
C ILE A 503 -13.81 -51.47 -12.93
N LYS A 504 -14.39 -52.36 -13.75
CA LYS A 504 -15.70 -52.97 -13.45
C LYS A 504 -15.72 -53.78 -12.14
N ASP A 505 -14.57 -54.34 -11.75
CA ASP A 505 -14.42 -55.15 -10.54
C ASP A 505 -14.19 -54.26 -9.30
N LEU A 506 -13.79 -53.00 -9.52
CA LEU A 506 -13.60 -51.99 -8.48
C LEU A 506 -14.87 -51.20 -8.18
N VAL A 507 -15.61 -50.81 -9.24
CA VAL A 507 -16.74 -49.87 -9.17
C VAL A 507 -17.87 -50.30 -10.10
N GLN A 508 -19.10 -50.24 -9.61
CA GLN A 508 -20.32 -50.40 -10.40
C GLN A 508 -21.02 -49.05 -10.53
N SER A 509 -21.34 -48.62 -11.75
CA SER A 509 -22.06 -47.35 -11.99
C SER A 509 -23.50 -47.57 -12.41
N THR A 510 -24.39 -46.69 -11.94
CA THR A 510 -25.74 -46.54 -12.49
C THR A 510 -25.87 -45.16 -13.14
N ILE A 511 -26.55 -45.09 -14.29
CA ILE A 511 -26.78 -43.81 -14.99
C ILE A 511 -28.21 -43.39 -14.69
N VAL A 512 -28.38 -42.28 -13.97
CA VAL A 512 -29.70 -41.73 -13.62
C VAL A 512 -29.78 -40.30 -14.14
N GLY A 513 -30.69 -40.04 -15.08
CA GLY A 513 -30.90 -38.71 -15.66
C GLY A 513 -29.66 -38.12 -16.35
N GLY A 514 -28.83 -38.96 -16.99
CA GLY A 514 -27.59 -38.54 -17.64
C GLY A 514 -26.39 -38.33 -16.70
N LYS A 515 -26.54 -38.56 -15.39
CA LYS A 515 -25.43 -38.51 -14.43
C LYS A 515 -24.97 -39.92 -14.04
N VAL A 516 -23.66 -40.13 -14.08
CA VAL A 516 -23.00 -41.35 -13.63
C VAL A 516 -22.91 -41.33 -12.10
N LEU A 517 -23.50 -42.33 -11.45
CA LEU A 517 -23.44 -42.55 -10.01
C LEU A 517 -22.55 -43.78 -9.73
N PRO A 518 -21.26 -43.59 -9.41
CA PRO A 518 -20.34 -44.69 -9.13
C PRO A 518 -20.54 -45.24 -7.71
N VAL A 519 -20.61 -46.57 -7.60
CA VAL A 519 -20.67 -47.31 -6.34
C VAL A 519 -19.45 -48.23 -6.26
N VAL A 520 -18.49 -47.86 -5.41
CA VAL A 520 -17.28 -48.67 -5.18
C VAL A 520 -17.67 -49.95 -4.42
N THR A 521 -17.40 -51.12 -5.00
CA THR A 521 -17.75 -52.42 -4.40
C THR A 521 -16.53 -53.12 -3.78
N PHE A 522 -15.31 -52.73 -4.19
CA PHE A 522 -14.06 -53.40 -3.82
C PHE A 522 -13.83 -53.57 -2.31
N PHE A 523 -14.11 -52.54 -1.51
CA PHE A 523 -13.86 -52.55 -0.07
C PHE A 523 -14.94 -53.29 0.75
N GLY A 524 -16.07 -53.69 0.15
CA GLY A 524 -17.14 -54.41 0.86
C GLY A 524 -17.77 -53.63 2.03
N LEU A 525 -17.72 -52.30 2.00
CA LEU A 525 -18.21 -51.44 3.08
C LEU A 525 -19.74 -51.37 3.09
N SER A 526 -20.35 -51.47 4.28
CA SER A 526 -21.78 -51.19 4.45
C SER A 526 -22.09 -49.70 4.19
N PRO A 527 -23.34 -49.33 3.83
CA PRO A 527 -23.72 -47.94 3.64
C PRO A 527 -23.39 -47.06 4.86
N GLU A 528 -23.60 -47.57 6.08
CA GLU A 528 -23.30 -46.89 7.33
C GLU A 528 -21.80 -46.68 7.52
N ALA A 529 -20.99 -47.69 7.17
CA ALA A 529 -19.53 -47.58 7.21
C ALA A 529 -18.99 -46.58 6.18
N LYS A 530 -19.56 -46.53 4.96
CA LYS A 530 -19.19 -45.54 3.94
C LYS A 530 -19.48 -44.11 4.39
N VAL A 531 -20.63 -43.90 5.03
CA VAL A 531 -21.02 -42.61 5.60
C VAL A 531 -20.05 -42.21 6.71
N MET A 532 -19.76 -43.12 7.65
CA MET A 532 -18.76 -42.90 8.71
C MET A 532 -17.38 -42.54 8.13
N ILE A 533 -16.86 -43.34 7.20
CA ILE A 533 -15.51 -43.18 6.64
C ILE A 533 -15.39 -41.85 5.88
N SER A 534 -16.43 -41.47 5.14
CA SER A 534 -16.49 -40.17 4.46
C SER A 534 -16.48 -39.00 5.43
N TYR A 535 -17.12 -39.13 6.60
CA TYR A 535 -17.05 -38.10 7.64
C TYR A 535 -15.71 -38.08 8.36
N LEU A 536 -15.13 -39.25 8.63
CA LEU A 536 -13.82 -39.35 9.28
C LEU A 536 -12.71 -38.75 8.42
N SER A 537 -12.74 -38.94 7.10
CA SER A 537 -11.74 -38.35 6.21
C SER A 537 -11.80 -36.83 6.18
N GLN A 538 -12.98 -36.23 6.31
CA GLN A 538 -13.14 -34.77 6.37
C GLN A 538 -12.70 -34.18 7.70
N LEU A 539 -12.77 -34.98 8.77
CA LEU A 539 -12.44 -34.57 10.14
C LEU A 539 -11.14 -35.22 10.64
N SER A 540 -10.31 -35.73 9.73
CA SER A 540 -9.07 -36.44 10.07
C SER A 540 -8.15 -35.58 10.94
N ASP A 541 -8.16 -34.27 10.72
CA ASP A 541 -7.31 -33.31 11.41
C ASP A 541 -7.93 -32.78 12.71
N SER A 542 -9.19 -33.16 13.03
CA SER A 542 -9.88 -32.72 14.23
C SER A 542 -9.26 -33.36 15.48
N ILE A 543 -8.71 -32.52 16.35
CA ILE A 543 -8.14 -32.93 17.64
C ILE A 543 -9.25 -33.40 18.59
N LEU A 544 -10.40 -32.70 18.61
CA LEU A 544 -11.53 -33.03 19.48
C LEU A 544 -12.18 -34.36 19.08
N LEU A 545 -12.31 -34.62 17.78
CA LEU A 545 -12.79 -35.91 17.30
C LEU A 545 -11.84 -37.04 17.69
N ARG A 546 -10.52 -36.87 17.53
CA ARG A 546 -9.52 -37.86 17.97
C ARG A 546 -9.61 -38.14 19.47
N GLN A 547 -9.85 -37.11 20.28
CA GLN A 547 -10.06 -37.27 21.73
C GLN A 547 -11.32 -38.07 22.04
N PHE A 548 -12.47 -37.72 21.45
CA PHE A 548 -13.71 -38.47 21.65
C PHE A 548 -13.62 -39.89 21.10
N TRP A 549 -12.96 -40.07 19.96
CA TRP A 549 -12.69 -41.37 19.35
C TRP A 549 -11.89 -42.27 20.30
N LYS A 550 -10.83 -41.74 20.92
CA LYS A 550 -10.01 -42.48 21.89
C LYS A 550 -10.81 -42.83 23.15
N ASP A 551 -11.53 -41.86 23.72
CA ASP A 551 -12.33 -42.05 24.93
C ASP A 551 -13.44 -43.10 24.72
N ASN A 552 -14.13 -43.06 23.57
CA ASN A 552 -15.18 -44.04 23.26
C ASN A 552 -14.58 -45.37 22.78
N GLY A 553 -13.41 -45.38 22.15
CA GLY A 553 -12.65 -46.59 21.84
C GLY A 553 -12.24 -47.37 23.09
N GLU A 554 -11.74 -46.69 24.14
CA GLU A 554 -11.43 -47.31 25.42
C GLU A 554 -12.68 -47.87 26.13
N LYS A 555 -13.83 -47.20 26.01
CA LYS A 555 -15.12 -47.72 26.51
C LYS A 555 -15.59 -48.92 25.71
N ALA A 556 -15.49 -48.86 24.39
CA ALA A 556 -15.87 -49.95 23.50
C ALA A 556 -15.04 -51.22 23.80
N LEU A 557 -13.73 -51.08 24.05
CA LEU A 557 -12.87 -52.19 24.45
C LEU A 557 -13.31 -52.88 25.75
N LYS A 558 -13.80 -52.12 26.73
CA LYS A 558 -14.36 -52.69 27.97
C LYS A 558 -15.64 -53.50 27.68
N ILE A 559 -16.47 -53.02 26.76
CA ILE A 559 -17.72 -53.69 26.37
C ILE A 559 -17.42 -54.97 25.56
N THR A 560 -16.46 -54.93 24.65
CA THR A 560 -16.10 -56.09 23.82
C THR A 560 -15.35 -57.16 24.61
N ALA A 561 -14.52 -56.77 25.58
CA ALA A 561 -13.89 -57.71 26.50
C ALA A 561 -14.91 -58.50 27.35
N GLN A 562 -16.06 -57.90 27.68
CA GLN A 562 -17.16 -58.58 28.37
C GLN A 562 -17.93 -59.56 27.46
N ARG A 563 -17.80 -59.44 26.13
CA ARG A 563 -18.48 -60.30 25.14
C ARG A 563 -17.62 -61.49 24.68
N GLU A 564 -16.47 -61.73 25.29
CA GLU A 564 -15.49 -62.78 24.90
C GLU A 564 -14.99 -62.68 23.44
N ALA A 565 -15.23 -61.57 22.74
CA ALA A 565 -14.76 -61.35 21.38
C ALA A 565 -13.29 -60.90 21.40
N GLN A 566 -12.42 -61.58 20.65
CA GLN A 566 -10.98 -61.26 20.60
C GLN A 566 -10.67 -59.94 19.89
N ASN A 567 -11.49 -59.50 18.92
CA ASN A 567 -11.31 -58.25 18.15
C ASN A 567 -12.67 -57.58 17.82
N MET A 568 -12.69 -56.24 17.70
CA MET A 568 -13.87 -55.48 17.22
C MET A 568 -14.08 -55.61 15.71
N SER A 569 -15.32 -55.82 15.27
CA SER A 569 -15.70 -55.78 13.85
C SER A 569 -15.91 -54.34 13.34
N LEU A 570 -15.97 -54.14 12.02
CA LEU A 570 -16.30 -52.82 11.42
C LEU A 570 -17.67 -52.30 11.89
N GLY A 571 -18.66 -53.19 12.05
CA GLY A 571 -19.98 -52.83 12.59
C GLY A 571 -19.91 -52.36 14.04
N ASP A 572 -19.07 -52.98 14.87
CA ASP A 572 -18.83 -52.55 16.25
C ASP A 572 -18.15 -51.18 16.29
N VAL A 573 -17.22 -50.89 15.37
CA VAL A 573 -16.60 -49.55 15.27
C VAL A 573 -17.63 -48.48 14.95
N VAL A 574 -18.54 -48.74 13.99
CA VAL A 574 -19.61 -47.81 13.63
C VAL A 574 -20.53 -47.54 14.84
N GLN A 575 -20.94 -48.58 15.56
CA GLN A 575 -21.93 -48.48 16.63
C GLN A 575 -21.34 -48.01 17.97
N LEU A 576 -20.19 -48.57 18.39
CA LEU A 576 -19.62 -48.35 19.73
C LEU A 576 -18.61 -47.21 19.79
N ILE A 577 -17.99 -46.83 18.66
CA ILE A 577 -16.96 -45.78 18.63
C ILE A 577 -17.45 -44.57 17.85
N TRP A 578 -17.77 -44.72 16.56
CA TRP A 578 -18.13 -43.61 15.71
C TRP A 578 -19.42 -42.93 16.15
N THR A 579 -20.52 -43.68 16.29
CA THR A 579 -21.83 -43.12 16.66
C THR A 579 -21.77 -42.26 17.94
N PRO A 580 -21.21 -42.74 19.08
CA PRO A 580 -21.11 -41.92 20.29
C PRO A 580 -20.14 -40.75 20.13
N SER A 581 -19.01 -40.91 19.43
CA SER A 581 -18.06 -39.81 19.21
C SER A 581 -18.65 -38.71 18.34
N ASN A 582 -19.39 -39.11 17.30
CA ASN A 582 -20.08 -38.22 16.39
C ASN A 582 -21.18 -37.44 17.12
N VAL A 583 -21.99 -38.11 17.96
CA VAL A 583 -23.02 -37.47 18.81
C VAL A 583 -22.40 -36.49 19.79
N GLN A 584 -21.32 -36.86 20.48
CA GLN A 584 -20.59 -35.96 21.39
C GLN A 584 -20.04 -34.74 20.66
N LEU A 585 -19.51 -34.92 19.45
CA LEU A 585 -19.00 -33.83 18.62
C LEU A 585 -20.11 -32.87 18.15
N GLN A 586 -21.29 -33.37 17.72
CA GLN A 586 -22.43 -32.48 17.39
C GLN A 586 -22.96 -31.77 18.62
N SER A 587 -23.08 -32.47 19.75
CA SER A 587 -23.52 -31.88 21.01
C SER A 587 -22.57 -30.77 21.47
N LEU A 588 -21.25 -30.99 21.38
CA LEU A 588 -20.26 -29.97 21.70
C LEU A 588 -20.39 -28.75 20.78
N GLN A 589 -20.49 -28.97 19.47
CA GLN A 589 -20.65 -27.91 18.48
C GLN A 589 -21.88 -27.05 18.76
N ASP A 590 -23.05 -27.67 18.93
CA ASP A 590 -24.30 -26.97 19.19
C ASP A 590 -24.26 -26.20 20.51
N ARG A 591 -23.69 -26.81 21.58
CA ARG A 591 -23.51 -26.12 22.87
C ARG A 591 -22.52 -24.97 22.81
N PHE A 592 -21.46 -25.10 22.02
CA PHE A 592 -20.47 -24.05 21.77
C PHE A 592 -21.10 -22.86 21.04
N LEU A 593 -21.80 -23.11 19.91
CA LEU A 593 -22.44 -22.04 19.11
C LEU A 593 -23.50 -21.29 19.93
N ARG A 594 -24.33 -22.02 20.70
CA ARG A 594 -25.32 -21.43 21.61
C ARG A 594 -24.70 -20.76 22.85
N GLY A 595 -23.42 -20.96 23.12
CA GLY A 595 -22.72 -20.40 24.29
C GLY A 595 -23.19 -20.99 25.62
N VAL A 596 -23.76 -22.20 25.62
CA VAL A 596 -24.24 -22.90 26.82
C VAL A 596 -23.22 -23.88 27.39
N ILE A 597 -22.08 -24.07 26.71
CA ILE A 597 -20.94 -24.81 27.25
C ILE A 597 -20.48 -24.18 28.57
N SER A 598 -20.24 -24.99 29.61
CA SER A 598 -19.82 -24.46 30.90
C SER A 598 -18.33 -24.15 30.94
N PHE A 599 -17.91 -23.28 31.85
CA PHE A 599 -16.48 -22.98 32.03
C PHE A 599 -15.65 -24.22 32.41
N GLY A 600 -16.21 -25.14 33.21
CA GLY A 600 -15.55 -26.40 33.54
C GLY A 600 -15.36 -27.30 32.31
N GLU A 601 -16.30 -27.29 31.37
CA GLU A 601 -16.15 -28.01 30.11
C GLU A 601 -15.11 -27.35 29.19
N VAL A 602 -15.05 -26.02 29.14
CA VAL A 602 -13.99 -25.28 28.43
C VAL A 602 -12.62 -25.67 28.97
N ASP A 603 -12.45 -25.73 30.30
CA ASP A 603 -11.20 -26.14 30.93
C ASP A 603 -10.81 -27.59 30.63
N LYS A 604 -11.78 -28.50 30.52
CA LYS A 604 -11.55 -29.92 30.26
C LYS A 604 -11.28 -30.20 28.77
N LEU A 605 -12.15 -29.71 27.89
CA LEU A 605 -12.14 -30.03 26.46
C LEU A 605 -11.15 -29.17 25.69
N PHE A 606 -10.99 -27.89 26.04
CA PHE A 606 -10.12 -26.96 25.31
C PHE A 606 -8.76 -26.73 25.97
N LYS A 607 -8.39 -27.57 26.96
CA LYS A 607 -7.09 -27.53 27.62
C LYS A 607 -5.92 -27.56 26.64
N VAL A 608 -6.06 -28.35 25.56
CA VAL A 608 -5.02 -28.54 24.53
C VAL A 608 -4.73 -27.22 23.77
N PHE A 609 -5.70 -26.30 23.75
CA PHE A 609 -5.67 -25.04 23.00
C PHE A 609 -5.31 -23.81 23.85
N LYS A 610 -4.78 -23.97 25.08
CA LYS A 610 -4.40 -22.84 25.94
C LYS A 610 -3.07 -22.19 25.49
N GLY A 611 -3.11 -20.92 25.06
CA GLY A 611 -1.96 -20.08 24.63
C GLY A 611 -2.31 -19.14 23.45
N SER A 612 -1.55 -18.06 23.22
CA SER A 612 -1.89 -17.02 22.22
C SER A 612 -2.05 -17.56 20.79
N GLN A 613 -1.09 -18.36 20.30
CA GLN A 613 -1.16 -18.96 18.97
C GLN A 613 -2.23 -20.06 18.84
N LYS A 614 -2.71 -20.60 19.97
CA LYS A 614 -3.57 -21.80 20.01
C LYS A 614 -5.07 -21.51 19.98
N TYR A 615 -5.49 -20.26 20.13
CA TYR A 615 -6.89 -19.86 19.94
C TYR A 615 -7.28 -19.83 18.45
N GLU A 616 -6.35 -19.54 17.56
CA GLU A 616 -6.56 -19.70 16.11
C GLU A 616 -6.75 -21.17 15.76
N ASP A 617 -5.99 -22.07 16.38
CA ASP A 617 -6.14 -23.50 16.20
C ASP A 617 -7.49 -24.01 16.73
N LEU A 618 -7.97 -23.48 17.86
CA LEU A 618 -9.34 -23.72 18.32
C LEU A 618 -10.39 -23.19 17.33
N ALA A 619 -10.16 -22.03 16.71
CA ALA A 619 -11.04 -21.50 15.67
C ALA A 619 -11.10 -22.42 14.45
N LYS A 620 -9.94 -22.86 13.97
CA LYS A 620 -9.82 -23.81 12.87
C LYS A 620 -10.52 -25.13 13.20
N GLU A 621 -10.32 -25.64 14.40
CA GLU A 621 -10.97 -26.86 14.92
C GLU A 621 -12.50 -26.74 14.88
N ILE A 622 -13.07 -25.67 15.44
CA ILE A 622 -14.53 -25.47 15.46
C ILE A 622 -15.08 -25.21 14.04
N LYS A 623 -14.34 -24.50 13.19
CA LYS A 623 -14.70 -24.30 11.77
C LYS A 623 -14.70 -25.60 10.99
N LEU A 624 -13.74 -26.48 11.23
CA LEU A 624 -13.67 -27.82 10.64
C LEU A 624 -14.92 -28.63 11.01
N ILE A 625 -15.30 -28.61 12.29
CA ILE A 625 -16.51 -29.29 12.79
C ILE A 625 -17.81 -28.63 12.25
N THR A 626 -17.76 -27.34 11.88
CA THR A 626 -18.94 -26.55 11.45
C THR A 626 -19.18 -26.49 9.96
N SER A 627 -18.15 -26.67 9.15
CA SER A 627 -18.27 -26.81 7.69
C SER A 627 -19.01 -28.09 7.23
N ARG A 628 -19.30 -28.96 8.20
CA ARG A 628 -19.97 -30.26 8.19
C ARG A 628 -21.32 -30.38 7.46
N ARG A 629 -21.99 -29.30 7.06
CA ARG A 629 -23.37 -29.40 6.55
C ARG A 629 -23.53 -28.71 5.20
N GLY A 630 -24.00 -29.47 4.20
CA GLY A 630 -24.63 -28.93 2.99
C GLY A 630 -25.98 -28.22 3.25
N SER A 631 -26.21 -27.72 4.47
CA SER A 631 -27.36 -26.86 4.78
C SER A 631 -26.95 -25.41 4.66
N GLN A 632 -27.83 -24.61 4.10
CA GLN A 632 -27.81 -23.16 3.83
C GLN A 632 -27.41 -22.22 5.00
N VAL A 633 -26.96 -22.71 6.15
CA VAL A 633 -26.56 -21.89 7.30
C VAL A 633 -25.11 -22.20 7.65
N LYS A 634 -24.17 -21.53 6.97
CA LYS A 634 -22.84 -21.32 7.54
C LYS A 634 -23.06 -20.53 8.82
N ALA A 635 -22.70 -21.08 9.99
CA ALA A 635 -22.58 -20.25 11.17
C ALA A 635 -21.62 -19.10 10.82
N PRO A 636 -21.97 -17.83 11.08
CA PRO A 636 -21.10 -16.71 10.74
C PRO A 636 -19.76 -16.94 11.44
N ASP A 637 -18.64 -16.84 10.71
CA ASP A 637 -17.30 -16.87 11.30
C ASP A 637 -17.18 -15.89 12.48
N ALA A 638 -17.93 -14.78 12.42
CA ALA A 638 -18.09 -13.82 13.51
C ALA A 638 -18.63 -14.43 14.81
N LEU A 639 -19.58 -15.38 14.75
CA LEU A 639 -20.12 -16.05 15.94
C LEU A 639 -19.07 -16.99 16.57
N ILE A 640 -18.32 -17.72 15.75
CA ILE A 640 -17.25 -18.60 16.23
C ILE A 640 -16.16 -17.76 16.91
N ASN A 641 -15.71 -16.69 16.25
CA ASN A 641 -14.71 -15.78 16.79
C ASN A 641 -15.19 -15.12 18.09
N LYS A 642 -16.45 -14.68 18.16
CA LYS A 642 -17.06 -14.15 19.38
C LYS A 642 -16.98 -15.15 20.55
N ARG A 643 -17.28 -16.44 20.32
CA ARG A 643 -17.18 -17.47 21.37
C ARG A 643 -15.73 -17.71 21.80
N ILE A 644 -14.78 -17.59 20.89
CA ILE A 644 -13.35 -17.74 21.19
C ILE A 644 -12.85 -16.55 22.00
N GLU A 645 -13.27 -15.33 21.67
CA GLU A 645 -13.00 -14.15 22.48
C GLU A 645 -13.56 -14.31 23.91
N GLU A 646 -14.76 -14.86 24.06
CA GLU A 646 -15.35 -15.16 25.39
C GLU A 646 -14.47 -16.18 26.17
N ILE A 647 -13.89 -17.17 25.49
CA ILE A 647 -12.95 -18.14 26.11
C ILE A 647 -11.60 -17.49 26.44
N GLN A 648 -11.09 -16.61 25.59
CA GLN A 648 -9.87 -15.84 25.86
C GLN A 648 -10.06 -14.98 27.09
N GLN A 649 -11.18 -14.24 27.14
CA GLN A 649 -11.55 -13.40 28.27
C GLN A 649 -11.66 -14.23 29.55
N TYR A 650 -12.35 -15.36 29.51
CA TYR A 650 -12.41 -16.31 30.62
C TYR A 650 -11.01 -16.67 31.16
N ASN A 651 -10.07 -17.01 30.28
CA ASN A 651 -8.71 -17.35 30.70
C ASN A 651 -7.95 -16.14 31.27
N THR A 652 -8.21 -14.92 30.78
CA THR A 652 -7.61 -13.69 31.33
C THR A 652 -8.18 -13.30 32.69
N LEU A 653 -9.42 -13.66 33.02
CA LEU A 653 -10.03 -13.33 34.31
C LEU A 653 -9.28 -13.91 35.51
N HIS A 654 -8.44 -14.93 35.31
CA HIS A 654 -7.59 -15.47 36.36
C HIS A 654 -6.60 -14.43 36.92
N SER A 655 -6.15 -13.46 36.11
CA SER A 655 -5.27 -12.39 36.59
C SER A 655 -5.99 -11.38 37.50
N CYS A 656 -7.31 -11.31 37.45
CA CYS A 656 -8.12 -10.36 38.20
C CYS A 656 -8.42 -10.82 39.64
N ILE A 657 -8.05 -12.04 40.04
CA ILE A 657 -8.37 -12.60 41.37
C ILE A 657 -7.80 -11.75 42.51
N ASN A 658 -6.57 -11.24 42.35
CA ASN A 658 -5.94 -10.40 43.37
C ASN A 658 -6.59 -9.02 43.46
N ALA A 659 -6.93 -8.42 42.32
CA ALA A 659 -7.67 -7.16 42.26
C ALA A 659 -9.07 -7.29 42.88
N ALA A 660 -9.77 -8.38 42.58
CA ALA A 660 -11.07 -8.71 43.18
C ALA A 660 -10.94 -8.86 44.70
N ARG A 661 -9.90 -9.54 45.19
CA ARG A 661 -9.63 -9.64 46.63
C ARG A 661 -9.47 -8.26 47.28
N SER A 662 -8.62 -7.40 46.71
CA SER A 662 -8.39 -6.05 47.26
C SER A 662 -9.67 -5.20 47.30
N ILE A 663 -10.55 -5.30 46.31
CA ILE A 663 -11.85 -4.60 46.30
C ILE A 663 -12.80 -5.17 47.35
N LEU A 664 -12.83 -6.48 47.55
CA LEU A 664 -13.67 -7.11 48.58
C LEU A 664 -13.17 -6.76 49.99
N ASP A 665 -11.86 -6.72 50.22
CA ASP A 665 -11.26 -6.26 51.48
C ASP A 665 -11.59 -4.78 51.73
N PHE A 666 -11.58 -3.95 50.69
CA PHE A 666 -12.01 -2.55 50.75
C PHE A 666 -13.51 -2.40 51.09
N LYS A 667 -14.38 -3.18 50.42
CA LYS A 667 -15.82 -3.24 50.68
C LYS A 667 -16.11 -3.57 52.14
N THR A 668 -15.48 -4.61 52.67
CA THR A 668 -15.72 -5.08 54.05
C THR A 668 -15.24 -4.07 55.09
N THR A 669 -14.09 -3.43 54.87
CA THR A 669 -13.52 -2.46 55.81
C THR A 669 -14.31 -1.15 55.88
N LEU A 670 -14.89 -0.72 54.76
CA LEU A 670 -15.66 0.53 54.66
C LEU A 670 -17.18 0.34 54.82
N GLY A 671 -17.65 -0.90 54.93
CA GLY A 671 -19.07 -1.23 55.13
C GLY A 671 -19.96 -0.90 53.93
N LEU A 672 -19.46 -1.07 52.70
CA LEU A 672 -20.24 -0.81 51.49
C LEU A 672 -21.31 -1.90 51.29
N GLN A 673 -22.58 -1.48 51.19
CA GLN A 673 -23.76 -2.35 51.09
C GLN A 673 -24.31 -2.51 49.66
N GLY A 674 -23.70 -1.86 48.66
CA GLY A 674 -24.11 -1.98 47.26
C GLY A 674 -23.80 -3.35 46.63
N ASN A 675 -24.07 -3.48 45.34
CA ASN A 675 -23.90 -4.74 44.61
C ASN A 675 -22.42 -5.00 44.25
N PHE A 676 -21.85 -6.10 44.75
CA PHE A 676 -20.51 -6.60 44.41
C PHE A 676 -20.52 -8.07 43.96
N GLN A 677 -21.70 -8.64 43.62
CA GLN A 677 -21.83 -10.06 43.30
C GLN A 677 -20.88 -10.50 42.18
N LEU A 678 -20.70 -9.68 41.14
CA LEU A 678 -19.79 -9.98 40.03
C LEU A 678 -18.32 -10.07 40.49
N VAL A 679 -17.89 -9.27 41.46
CA VAL A 679 -16.52 -9.30 42.01
C VAL A 679 -16.35 -10.52 42.90
N GLU A 680 -17.37 -10.89 43.67
CA GLU A 680 -17.40 -12.12 44.49
C GLU A 680 -17.34 -13.37 43.61
N ASP A 681 -18.11 -13.41 42.52
CA ASP A 681 -18.07 -14.47 41.52
C ASP A 681 -16.67 -14.57 40.86
N LEU A 682 -16.06 -13.43 40.53
CA LEU A 682 -14.71 -13.36 39.97
C LEU A 682 -13.60 -13.71 40.99
N HIS A 683 -13.82 -13.52 42.28
CA HIS A 683 -12.91 -14.00 43.30
C HIS A 683 -13.01 -15.53 43.45
N ASN A 684 -14.22 -16.06 43.37
CA ASN A 684 -14.56 -17.48 43.54
C ASN A 684 -14.48 -18.30 42.25
N GLN A 685 -13.70 -17.88 41.24
CA GLN A 685 -13.58 -18.55 39.94
C GLN A 685 -13.16 -20.02 40.00
N MET A 686 -12.56 -20.46 41.11
CA MET A 686 -12.14 -21.84 41.34
C MET A 686 -13.26 -22.73 41.91
N ASN A 687 -14.39 -22.16 42.32
CA ASN A 687 -15.52 -22.90 42.88
C ASN A 687 -16.27 -23.68 41.80
N SER A 688 -16.81 -24.83 42.19
CA SER A 688 -17.59 -25.71 41.30
C SER A 688 -18.82 -25.01 40.72
N GLU A 689 -19.51 -24.19 41.50
CA GLU A 689 -20.69 -23.41 41.07
C GLU A 689 -20.36 -22.44 39.94
N PHE A 690 -19.25 -21.70 40.05
CA PHE A 690 -18.78 -20.81 38.99
C PHE A 690 -18.44 -21.60 37.72
N LYS A 691 -17.77 -22.75 37.86
CA LYS A 691 -17.43 -23.62 36.71
C LYS A 691 -18.65 -24.21 35.99
N GLN A 692 -19.83 -24.25 36.62
CA GLN A 692 -21.08 -24.67 35.97
C GLN A 692 -21.76 -23.56 35.15
N GLN A 693 -21.37 -22.29 35.33
CA GLN A 693 -21.96 -21.20 34.56
C GLN A 693 -21.65 -21.33 33.06
N PRO A 694 -22.61 -20.96 32.18
CA PRO A 694 -22.43 -21.07 30.74
C PRO A 694 -21.53 -19.95 30.20
N LEU A 695 -20.83 -20.21 29.10
CA LEU A 695 -19.89 -19.28 28.47
C LEU A 695 -20.53 -17.93 28.09
N LYS A 696 -21.81 -17.92 27.69
CA LYS A 696 -22.54 -16.67 27.35
C LYS A 696 -22.59 -15.64 28.47
N THR A 697 -22.46 -16.09 29.72
CA THR A 697 -22.43 -15.24 30.94
C THR A 697 -21.16 -14.38 31.00
N MET A 698 -20.15 -14.70 30.18
CA MET A 698 -18.93 -13.91 30.02
C MET A 698 -19.20 -12.46 29.64
N ASN A 699 -20.26 -12.16 28.88
CA ASN A 699 -20.57 -10.77 28.51
C ASN A 699 -20.80 -9.87 29.73
N ALA A 700 -21.37 -10.42 30.83
CA ALA A 700 -21.57 -9.68 32.07
C ALA A 700 -20.28 -9.61 32.91
N LEU A 701 -19.50 -10.70 32.95
CA LEU A 701 -18.23 -10.76 33.68
C LEU A 701 -17.11 -9.97 33.01
N ARG A 702 -17.21 -9.72 31.70
CA ARG A 702 -16.21 -9.01 30.90
C ARG A 702 -16.01 -7.58 31.38
N GLU A 703 -17.10 -6.85 31.64
CA GLU A 703 -16.98 -5.46 32.08
C GLU A 703 -16.37 -5.37 33.48
N ALA A 704 -16.83 -6.22 34.40
CA ALA A 704 -16.25 -6.33 35.73
C ALA A 704 -14.77 -6.73 35.68
N GLY A 705 -14.41 -7.71 34.85
CA GLY A 705 -13.03 -8.12 34.61
C GLY A 705 -12.16 -7.01 34.03
N ARG A 706 -12.69 -6.24 33.07
CA ARG A 706 -11.99 -5.08 32.49
C ARG A 706 -11.71 -4.03 33.57
N LEU A 707 -12.70 -3.68 34.38
CA LEU A 707 -12.54 -2.71 35.47
C LEU A 707 -11.54 -3.20 36.52
N LEU A 708 -11.59 -4.49 36.91
CA LEU A 708 -10.63 -5.09 37.85
C LEU A 708 -9.21 -5.16 37.27
N SER A 709 -9.06 -5.42 35.97
CA SER A 709 -7.74 -5.46 35.32
C SER A 709 -7.02 -4.10 35.32
N ARG A 710 -7.76 -2.99 35.48
CA ARG A 710 -7.19 -1.64 35.64
C ARG A 710 -6.60 -1.42 37.03
N ILE A 711 -6.86 -2.30 37.99
CA ILE A 711 -6.30 -2.20 39.34
C ILE A 711 -4.89 -2.80 39.31
N SER A 712 -3.91 -1.94 39.05
CA SER A 712 -2.49 -2.27 39.22
C SER A 712 -2.17 -2.50 40.70
N PRO A 713 -1.04 -3.15 41.03
CA PRO A 713 -0.58 -3.25 42.42
C PRO A 713 -0.45 -1.88 43.11
N ASP A 714 -0.05 -0.83 42.39
CA ASP A 714 0.03 0.54 42.94
C ASP A 714 -1.35 1.11 43.27
N ARG A 715 -2.35 0.92 42.39
CA ARG A 715 -3.74 1.32 42.65
C ARG A 715 -4.38 0.49 43.77
N ALA A 716 -4.03 -0.80 43.89
CA ALA A 716 -4.45 -1.63 45.03
C ALA A 716 -3.84 -1.14 46.35
N SER A 717 -2.58 -0.67 46.34
CA SER A 717 -1.93 -0.05 47.49
C SER A 717 -2.64 1.23 47.95
N CYS A 718 -3.29 1.95 47.04
CA CYS A 718 -4.10 3.13 47.38
C CYS A 718 -5.36 2.77 48.17
N LEU A 719 -6.07 1.71 47.74
CA LEU A 719 -7.22 1.18 48.46
C LEU A 719 -6.80 0.71 49.86
N ASP A 720 -5.66 0.00 49.94
CA ASP A 720 -5.09 -0.46 51.21
C ASP A 720 -4.64 0.69 52.14
N ALA A 721 -4.12 1.79 51.60
CA ALA A 721 -3.81 2.98 52.39
C ALA A 721 -5.08 3.62 52.97
N VAL A 722 -6.15 3.70 52.19
CA VAL A 722 -7.46 4.22 52.64
C VAL A 722 -8.07 3.32 53.72
N THR A 723 -8.05 1.99 53.55
CA THR A 723 -8.56 1.07 54.59
C THR A 723 -7.77 1.19 55.90
N LYS A 724 -6.44 1.34 55.83
CA LYS A 724 -5.57 1.52 57.00
C LYS A 724 -5.74 2.88 57.68
N CYS A 725 -6.06 3.93 56.91
CA CYS A 725 -6.28 5.29 57.42
C CYS A 725 -7.72 5.56 57.87
N GLN A 726 -8.55 4.53 58.07
CA GLN A 726 -9.98 4.72 58.28
C GLN A 726 -10.32 5.55 59.54
N ALA A 727 -9.54 5.45 60.61
CA ALA A 727 -9.70 6.27 61.80
C ALA A 727 -9.51 7.77 61.50
N PHE A 728 -8.48 8.09 60.72
CA PHE A 728 -8.20 9.45 60.27
C PHE A 728 -9.28 9.97 59.32
N ILE A 729 -9.71 9.16 58.35
CA ILE A 729 -10.77 9.54 57.39
C ILE A 729 -12.10 9.79 58.11
N THR A 730 -12.46 8.94 59.06
CA THR A 730 -13.69 9.12 59.87
C THR A 730 -13.63 10.41 60.67
N TRP A 731 -12.48 10.71 61.29
CA TRP A 731 -12.25 11.98 61.97
C TRP A 731 -12.32 13.18 61.02
N LEU A 732 -11.74 13.07 59.82
CA LEU A 732 -11.72 14.14 58.82
C LEU A 732 -13.13 14.43 58.29
N LYS A 733 -13.92 13.40 57.94
CA LYS A 733 -15.35 13.54 57.56
C LYS A 733 -16.21 14.15 58.69
N GLY A 734 -15.91 13.81 59.95
CA GLY A 734 -16.58 14.41 61.11
C GLY A 734 -16.13 15.84 61.42
N THR A 735 -15.02 16.30 60.83
CA THR A 735 -14.42 17.61 61.06
C THR A 735 -14.68 18.60 59.93
N ILE A 736 -14.82 18.10 58.70
CA ILE A 736 -14.86 18.86 57.47
C ILE A 736 -15.99 18.30 56.61
N THR A 737 -16.91 19.15 56.16
CA THR A 737 -18.07 18.75 55.35
C THR A 737 -17.76 18.64 53.86
N GLY A 738 -16.66 19.22 53.38
CA GLY A 738 -16.23 19.10 51.98
C GLY A 738 -14.82 19.62 51.68
N PRO A 739 -14.33 19.44 50.43
CA PRO A 739 -12.96 19.77 50.03
C PRO A 739 -12.60 21.26 50.11
N GLN A 740 -13.58 22.18 50.14
CA GLN A 740 -13.31 23.61 50.33
C GLN A 740 -12.87 23.94 51.77
N GLU A 741 -13.47 23.27 52.75
CA GLU A 741 -13.12 23.42 54.17
C GLU A 741 -11.78 22.74 54.52
N LEU A 742 -11.33 21.77 53.71
CA LEU A 742 -9.98 21.18 53.80
C LEU A 742 -8.89 22.23 53.60
N LYS A 743 -9.09 23.19 52.69
CA LYS A 743 -8.16 24.28 52.47
C LYS A 743 -8.01 25.15 53.72
N VAL A 744 -9.11 25.44 54.41
CA VAL A 744 -9.08 26.21 55.66
C VAL A 744 -8.40 25.45 56.81
N LEU A 745 -8.57 24.12 56.89
CA LEU A 745 -7.81 23.30 57.86
C LEU A 745 -6.30 23.35 57.56
N VAL A 746 -5.91 23.29 56.29
CA VAL A 746 -4.50 23.42 55.86
C VAL A 746 -3.96 24.80 56.24
N ASP A 747 -4.72 25.87 56.04
CA ASP A 747 -4.32 27.23 56.41
C ASP A 747 -4.18 27.40 57.94
N LEU A 748 -5.09 26.81 58.72
CA LEU A 748 -4.97 26.75 60.19
C LEU A 748 -3.75 25.94 60.65
N ALA A 749 -3.41 24.87 59.93
CA ALA A 749 -2.21 24.08 60.17
C ALA A 749 -0.95 24.88 59.84
N ILE A 750 -0.95 25.72 58.79
CA ILE A 750 0.13 26.67 58.48
C ILE A 750 0.31 27.69 59.61
N ILE A 751 -0.79 28.21 60.17
CA ILE A 751 -0.74 29.18 61.28
C ILE A 751 -0.21 28.56 62.58
N SER A 752 -0.51 27.28 62.81
CA SER A 752 -0.17 26.57 64.05
C SER A 752 1.20 25.90 64.01
N ALA A 753 1.75 25.65 62.82
CA ALA A 753 3.07 25.04 62.66
C ALA A 753 4.18 26.09 62.66
N GLY A 754 5.37 25.75 63.17
CA GLY A 754 6.54 26.61 63.09
C GLY A 754 7.08 26.76 61.67
N GLU A 755 8.06 27.67 61.49
CA GLU A 755 8.70 27.95 60.19
C GLU A 755 9.69 26.85 59.73
N THR A 756 9.67 25.66 60.34
CA THR A 756 10.65 24.62 59.99
C THR A 756 10.27 23.90 58.70
N ALA A 757 11.27 23.56 57.87
CA ALA A 757 11.05 22.84 56.62
C ALA A 757 10.34 21.48 56.82
N MET A 758 10.49 20.84 57.98
CA MET A 758 9.81 19.61 58.34
C MET A 758 8.30 19.83 58.52
N GLU A 759 7.91 20.92 59.17
CA GLU A 759 6.51 21.30 59.38
C GLU A 759 5.82 21.70 58.07
N THR A 760 6.51 22.47 57.22
CA THR A 760 6.03 22.80 55.86
C THR A 760 5.83 21.55 55.01
N ALA A 761 6.73 20.56 55.11
CA ALA A 761 6.58 19.28 54.41
C ALA A 761 5.38 18.47 54.92
N ARG A 762 5.12 18.48 56.25
CA ARG A 762 3.93 17.83 56.85
C ARG A 762 2.62 18.42 56.32
N ILE A 763 2.55 19.75 56.25
CA ILE A 763 1.37 20.47 55.73
C ILE A 763 1.19 20.19 54.24
N THR A 764 2.28 20.21 53.47
CA THR A 764 2.22 19.88 52.03
C THR A 764 1.76 18.43 51.82
N CYS A 765 2.22 17.50 52.67
CA CYS A 765 1.80 16.10 52.66
C CYS A 765 0.30 15.95 53.00
N LEU A 766 -0.21 16.68 54.00
CA LEU A 766 -1.63 16.75 54.35
C LEU A 766 -2.47 17.26 53.17
N HIS A 767 -2.08 18.40 52.58
CA HIS A 767 -2.79 19.03 51.48
C HIS A 767 -2.83 18.11 50.25
N THR A 768 -1.68 17.57 49.83
CA THR A 768 -1.58 16.70 48.65
C THR A 768 -2.32 15.37 48.83
N SER A 769 -2.18 14.72 49.99
CA SER A 769 -2.86 13.45 50.26
C SER A 769 -4.38 13.59 50.37
N CYS A 770 -4.88 14.56 51.14
CA CYS A 770 -6.32 14.74 51.32
C CYS A 770 -7.02 15.24 50.06
N LEU A 771 -6.35 16.04 49.21
CA LEU A 771 -6.88 16.47 47.92
C LEU A 771 -6.89 15.31 46.91
N GLY A 772 -5.81 14.55 46.83
CA GLY A 772 -5.71 13.41 45.90
C GLY A 772 -6.69 12.27 46.23
N PHE A 773 -7.00 12.07 47.51
CA PHE A 773 -8.00 11.09 47.96
C PHE A 773 -9.39 11.70 48.22
N ALA A 774 -9.63 12.98 47.89
CA ALA A 774 -10.88 13.67 48.17
C ALA A 774 -12.15 12.90 47.70
N PRO A 775 -12.19 12.27 46.50
CA PRO A 775 -13.36 11.50 46.07
C PRO A 775 -13.68 10.31 47.00
N LEU A 776 -12.65 9.59 47.47
CA LEU A 776 -12.85 8.46 48.38
C LEU A 776 -13.13 8.91 49.82
N ILE A 777 -12.61 10.07 50.21
CA ILE A 777 -12.78 10.65 51.55
C ILE A 777 -14.16 11.30 51.69
N PHE A 778 -14.61 12.12 50.75
CA PHE A 778 -15.83 12.92 50.91
C PHE A 778 -17.03 12.37 50.14
N ASP A 779 -16.83 11.80 48.95
CA ASP A 779 -17.94 11.44 48.05
C ASP A 779 -18.40 9.98 48.20
N LEU A 780 -17.62 9.13 48.86
CA LEU A 780 -17.94 7.71 49.05
C LEU A 780 -19.14 7.52 49.99
N LYS A 781 -20.21 6.90 49.48
CA LYS A 781 -21.44 6.58 50.24
C LYS A 781 -21.52 5.08 50.57
N PRO A 782 -22.12 4.69 51.72
CA PRO A 782 -22.32 3.28 52.09
C PRO A 782 -23.16 2.48 51.09
N SER A 783 -24.00 3.13 50.29
CA SER A 783 -24.88 2.47 49.30
C SER A 783 -24.18 2.13 47.98
N PHE A 784 -22.93 2.52 47.77
CA PHE A 784 -22.23 2.33 46.49
C PHE A 784 -21.97 0.85 46.20
N GLY A 785 -22.23 0.44 44.96
CA GLY A 785 -21.84 -0.86 44.41
C GLY A 785 -20.47 -0.79 43.73
N PHE A 786 -20.13 -1.85 43.00
CA PHE A 786 -18.83 -1.94 42.33
C PHE A 786 -18.63 -0.88 41.25
N ASP A 787 -19.63 -0.62 40.41
CA ASP A 787 -19.51 0.32 39.30
C ASP A 787 -19.37 1.77 39.80
N GLU A 788 -20.16 2.17 40.79
CA GLU A 788 -20.06 3.49 41.40
C GLU A 788 -18.71 3.68 42.09
N LEU A 789 -18.22 2.65 42.80
CA LEU A 789 -16.89 2.67 43.43
C LEU A 789 -15.79 2.89 42.38
N MET A 790 -15.82 2.18 41.25
CA MET A 790 -14.80 2.32 40.21
C MET A 790 -14.80 3.72 39.58
N ILE A 791 -15.98 4.35 39.43
CA ILE A 791 -16.09 5.72 38.96
C ILE A 791 -15.49 6.70 39.98
N THR A 792 -15.80 6.55 41.28
CA THR A 792 -15.24 7.40 42.35
C THR A 792 -13.72 7.24 42.49
N CYS A 793 -13.20 6.05 42.19
CA CYS A 793 -11.77 5.76 42.18
C CYS A 793 -11.02 6.37 40.98
N GLU A 794 -11.68 6.69 39.86
CA GLU A 794 -11.02 7.14 38.63
C GLU A 794 -10.17 8.42 38.80
N PRO A 795 -10.66 9.49 39.47
CA PRO A 795 -9.84 10.67 39.73
C PRO A 795 -8.69 10.37 40.70
N VAL A 796 -8.88 9.43 41.64
CA VAL A 796 -7.83 8.98 42.57
C VAL A 796 -6.74 8.22 41.81
N TRP A 797 -7.11 7.37 40.84
CA TRP A 797 -6.14 6.66 39.99
C TRP A 797 -5.31 7.64 39.17
N SER A 798 -5.95 8.68 38.63
CA SER A 798 -5.25 9.75 37.92
C SER A 798 -4.27 10.52 38.84
N ALA A 799 -4.66 10.77 40.10
CA ALA A 799 -3.80 11.43 41.08
C ALA A 799 -2.61 10.55 41.51
N VAL A 800 -2.83 9.23 41.66
CA VAL A 800 -1.80 8.26 42.02
C VAL A 800 -0.83 8.02 40.87
N ASP A 801 -1.33 7.94 39.64
CA ASP A 801 -0.47 7.79 38.46
C ASP A 801 0.43 9.03 38.28
N ALA A 802 -0.04 10.23 38.66
CA ALA A 802 0.75 11.46 38.68
C ALA A 802 1.74 11.53 39.87
N ASP A 803 1.37 10.96 41.03
CA ASP A 803 2.21 10.89 42.22
C ASP A 803 2.13 9.50 42.90
N PRO A 804 3.03 8.56 42.54
CA PRO A 804 3.03 7.21 43.12
C PRO A 804 3.29 7.17 44.63
N THR A 805 3.78 8.27 45.23
CA THR A 805 4.01 8.36 46.68
C THR A 805 2.76 8.77 47.47
N LEU A 806 1.65 9.07 46.79
CA LEU A 806 0.41 9.53 47.39
C LEU A 806 -0.17 8.60 48.47
N PRO A 807 -0.18 7.26 48.32
CA PRO A 807 -0.65 6.35 49.37
C PRO A 807 0.22 6.40 50.63
N THR A 808 1.54 6.53 50.46
CA THR A 808 2.47 6.69 51.59
C THR A 808 2.27 8.03 52.31
N LYS A 809 1.99 9.10 51.55
CA LYS A 809 1.68 10.42 52.10
C LYS A 809 0.39 10.42 52.94
N LEU A 810 -0.65 9.70 52.50
CA LEU A 810 -1.88 9.55 53.29
C LEU A 810 -1.62 8.80 54.61
N MET A 811 -0.84 7.72 54.55
CA MET A 811 -0.45 6.95 55.75
C MET A 811 0.36 7.80 56.73
N ASP A 812 1.31 8.59 56.25
CA ASP A 812 2.12 9.48 57.09
C ASP A 812 1.31 10.64 57.67
N THR A 813 0.33 11.15 56.91
CA THR A 813 -0.63 12.15 57.40
C THR A 813 -1.54 11.56 58.48
N SER A 814 -2.04 10.33 58.30
CA SER A 814 -2.84 9.63 59.30
C SER A 814 -2.08 9.39 60.60
N ARG A 815 -0.76 9.18 60.56
CA ARG A 815 0.09 9.06 61.77
C ARG A 815 0.17 10.37 62.55
N GLN A 816 -0.08 11.50 61.89
CA GLN A 816 -0.03 12.85 62.49
C GLN A 816 -1.42 13.33 62.93
N MET A 817 -2.41 12.44 63.02
CA MET A 817 -3.79 12.77 63.40
C MET A 817 -3.88 13.49 64.75
N GLU A 818 -3.09 13.09 65.76
CA GLU A 818 -3.08 13.75 67.08
C GLU A 818 -2.65 15.22 66.99
N TRP A 819 -1.65 15.51 66.15
CA TRP A 819 -1.22 16.87 65.88
C TRP A 819 -2.33 17.68 65.18
N LEU A 820 -2.99 17.11 64.15
CA LEU A 820 -4.10 17.77 63.46
C LEU A 820 -5.32 18.04 64.37
N GLN A 821 -5.58 17.13 65.30
CA GLN A 821 -6.58 17.33 66.36
C GLN A 821 -6.23 18.53 67.25
N SER A 822 -4.94 18.67 67.61
CA SER A 822 -4.47 19.81 68.41
C SER A 822 -4.56 21.15 67.66
N VAL A 823 -4.33 21.17 66.34
CA VAL A 823 -4.51 22.36 65.49
C VAL A 823 -5.96 22.83 65.48
N LYS A 824 -6.91 21.89 65.36
CA LYS A 824 -8.35 22.18 65.40
C LYS A 824 -8.79 22.76 66.74
N THR A 825 -8.35 22.18 67.86
CA THR A 825 -8.77 22.62 69.20
C THR A 825 -8.14 23.95 69.62
N SER A 826 -6.96 24.27 69.12
CA SER A 826 -6.21 25.48 69.52
C SER A 826 -6.65 26.74 68.78
N HIS A 827 -6.86 26.66 67.46
CA HIS A 827 -7.15 27.84 66.62
C HIS A 827 -8.37 27.69 65.69
N GLY A 828 -8.93 26.49 65.52
CA GLY A 828 -9.86 26.20 64.42
C GLY A 828 -11.33 26.61 64.62
N SER A 829 -11.87 26.57 65.84
CA SER A 829 -13.32 26.77 66.04
C SER A 829 -13.78 28.22 65.84
N VAL A 830 -13.05 29.18 66.44
CA VAL A 830 -13.41 30.60 66.38
C VAL A 830 -13.02 31.22 65.02
N ALA A 831 -11.89 30.80 64.45
CA ALA A 831 -11.40 31.34 63.19
C ALA A 831 -12.25 30.89 61.99
N MET A 832 -12.63 29.61 61.93
CA MET A 832 -13.50 29.07 60.87
C MET A 832 -14.89 29.71 60.89
N SER A 833 -15.48 29.88 62.08
CA SER A 833 -16.79 30.52 62.22
C SER A 833 -16.76 31.99 61.80
N SER A 834 -15.72 32.73 62.17
CA SER A 834 -15.63 34.17 61.88
C SER A 834 -15.39 34.46 60.39
N LEU A 835 -14.54 33.66 59.72
CA LEU A 835 -14.29 33.79 58.27
C LEU A 835 -15.52 33.44 57.43
N MET A 836 -16.23 32.36 57.78
CA MET A 836 -17.46 31.96 57.10
C MET A 836 -18.60 32.98 57.31
N GLU A 837 -18.68 33.59 58.49
CA GLU A 837 -19.63 34.69 58.75
C GLU A 837 -19.32 35.93 57.91
N ALA A 838 -18.04 36.30 57.76
CA ALA A 838 -17.61 37.42 56.91
C ALA A 838 -17.98 37.19 55.43
N GLN A 839 -17.68 35.99 54.90
CA GLN A 839 -18.02 35.63 53.52
C GLN A 839 -19.54 35.63 53.30
N SER A 840 -20.32 35.09 54.24
CA SER A 840 -21.78 35.10 54.15
C SER A 840 -22.37 36.52 54.12
N ILE A 841 -21.77 37.47 54.83
CA ILE A 841 -22.17 38.89 54.79
C ILE A 841 -21.83 39.52 53.43
N ILE A 842 -20.67 39.24 52.86
CA ILE A 842 -20.25 39.79 51.56
C ILE A 842 -21.14 39.26 50.43
N GLU A 843 -21.46 37.97 50.46
CA GLU A 843 -22.27 37.35 49.41
C GLU A 843 -23.75 37.70 49.53
N GLN A 844 -24.31 37.70 50.75
CA GLN A 844 -25.77 37.67 50.96
C GLN A 844 -26.28 38.74 51.95
N GLY A 845 -25.44 39.67 52.39
CA GLY A 845 -25.81 40.76 53.30
C GLY A 845 -26.52 41.93 52.62
N ILE A 846 -27.46 42.56 53.34
CA ILE A 846 -28.17 43.77 52.93
C ILE A 846 -28.10 44.78 54.09
N TYR A 847 -27.41 45.90 53.87
CA TYR A 847 -27.33 47.02 54.80
C TYR A 847 -28.50 47.97 54.58
N CYS A 848 -29.33 48.20 55.58
CA CYS A 848 -30.37 49.22 55.58
C CYS A 848 -29.91 50.42 56.42
N ILE A 849 -29.90 51.61 55.83
CA ILE A 849 -29.48 52.86 56.48
C ILE A 849 -30.61 53.88 56.40
N GLY A 850 -31.00 54.50 57.52
CA GLY A 850 -31.95 55.60 57.55
C GLY A 850 -32.99 55.50 58.68
N CYS A 851 -34.21 55.96 58.42
CA CYS A 851 -35.32 55.86 59.38
C CYS A 851 -35.91 54.43 59.40
N LEU A 852 -35.61 53.65 60.44
CA LEU A 852 -35.93 52.22 60.51
C LEU A 852 -37.31 51.89 61.10
N ASP A 853 -38.02 52.83 61.72
CA ASP A 853 -39.25 52.54 62.50
C ASP A 853 -40.46 53.42 62.09
N GLU A 854 -41.58 52.82 61.69
CA GLU A 854 -42.82 53.55 61.31
C GLU A 854 -43.64 54.03 62.53
N ILE A 855 -43.39 53.45 63.71
CA ILE A 855 -44.21 53.65 64.93
C ILE A 855 -43.87 54.96 65.69
N VAL A 856 -42.72 55.58 65.41
CA VAL A 856 -42.26 56.82 66.10
C VAL A 856 -42.80 58.11 65.43
N THR A 857 -43.62 57.98 64.39
CA THR A 857 -44.12 59.11 63.57
C THR A 857 -45.03 60.11 64.30
N SER A 858 -45.41 59.87 65.56
CA SER A 858 -46.25 60.80 66.34
C SER A 858 -45.54 61.62 67.43
N SER A 859 -44.24 61.41 67.71
CA SER A 859 -43.51 62.25 68.67
C SER A 859 -42.03 62.35 68.30
N ILE A 860 -41.63 63.44 67.64
CA ILE A 860 -40.24 63.69 67.23
C ILE A 860 -39.40 64.01 68.48
N VAL A 861 -38.90 62.97 69.13
CA VAL A 861 -37.80 63.07 70.09
C VAL A 861 -36.51 62.85 69.29
N MET A 862 -35.95 63.93 68.72
CA MET A 862 -34.66 63.91 67.99
C MET A 862 -33.44 63.53 68.86
N GLU A 863 -33.64 63.07 70.10
CA GLU A 863 -32.57 62.78 71.08
C GLU A 863 -31.95 61.39 70.96
N GLU A 864 -32.55 60.44 70.22
CA GLU A 864 -32.07 59.03 70.18
C GLU A 864 -31.61 58.55 68.79
N LEU A 865 -31.26 59.45 67.86
CA LEU A 865 -30.60 59.06 66.60
C LEU A 865 -29.12 58.72 66.86
N THR A 866 -28.84 57.45 67.11
CA THR A 866 -27.51 56.84 67.19
C THR A 866 -27.26 55.93 65.97
N PRO A 867 -25.99 55.62 65.63
CA PRO A 867 -25.69 54.68 64.54
C PRO A 867 -26.40 53.33 64.68
N ASP A 868 -26.59 52.85 65.90
CA ASP A 868 -27.22 51.55 66.21
C ASP A 868 -28.72 51.52 65.84
N ASN A 869 -29.39 52.68 65.89
CA ASN A 869 -30.81 52.83 65.53
C ASN A 869 -31.02 53.19 64.05
N VAL A 870 -29.93 53.41 63.30
CA VAL A 870 -29.97 53.88 61.91
C VAL A 870 -29.43 52.83 60.94
N ILE A 871 -28.59 51.91 61.41
CA ILE A 871 -27.99 50.84 60.60
C ILE A 871 -28.55 49.49 61.05
N GLN A 872 -29.07 48.72 60.09
CA GLN A 872 -29.42 47.31 60.29
C GLN A 872 -28.83 46.48 59.15
N LEU A 873 -28.09 45.40 59.47
CA LEU A 873 -27.64 44.44 58.47
C LEU A 873 -28.45 43.14 58.60
N THR A 874 -29.00 42.67 57.49
CA THR A 874 -29.69 41.39 57.42
C THR A 874 -29.01 40.45 56.43
N VAL A 875 -28.74 39.22 56.85
CA VAL A 875 -28.20 38.15 55.98
C VAL A 875 -29.25 37.07 55.83
N ARG A 876 -29.64 36.77 54.58
CA ARG A 876 -30.62 35.69 54.28
C ARG A 876 -29.89 34.35 54.18
N LYS A 877 -30.33 33.33 54.92
CA LYS A 877 -29.82 31.95 54.77
C LYS A 877 -30.84 31.07 54.04
N GLY A 878 -30.72 30.93 52.72
CA GLY A 878 -31.47 29.95 51.91
C GLY A 878 -33.00 30.15 51.83
N GLU A 879 -33.67 29.29 51.05
CA GLU A 879 -35.12 29.40 50.70
C GLU A 879 -36.09 29.22 51.89
N ASN A 880 -35.61 28.80 53.06
CA ASN A 880 -36.40 28.64 54.29
C ASN A 880 -36.05 29.68 55.37
N GLY A 881 -36.46 30.93 55.15
CA GLY A 881 -37.13 31.77 56.17
C GLY A 881 -36.41 32.31 57.41
N ASN A 882 -35.15 31.96 57.74
CA ASN A 882 -34.46 32.55 58.90
C ASN A 882 -33.43 33.59 58.45
N SER A 883 -33.79 34.87 58.51
CA SER A 883 -32.87 36.01 58.37
C SER A 883 -32.12 36.24 59.69
N LYS A 884 -30.79 36.40 59.62
CA LYS A 884 -29.98 36.80 60.79
C LYS A 884 -29.72 38.30 60.70
N ASP A 885 -30.18 39.03 61.71
CA ASP A 885 -29.94 40.46 61.85
C ASP A 885 -28.69 40.70 62.70
N TYR A 886 -27.88 41.67 62.29
CA TYR A 886 -26.65 42.07 62.97
C TYR A 886 -26.77 43.52 63.42
N THR A 887 -26.44 43.75 64.69
CA THR A 887 -26.27 45.11 65.23
C THR A 887 -24.89 45.66 64.85
N VAL A 888 -24.71 46.97 64.96
CA VAL A 888 -23.41 47.61 64.70
C VAL A 888 -22.31 47.06 65.63
N ASP A 889 -22.64 46.74 66.87
CA ASP A 889 -21.70 46.15 67.83
C ASP A 889 -21.28 44.71 67.43
N ASP A 890 -22.22 43.91 66.91
CA ASP A 890 -21.91 42.57 66.39
C ASP A 890 -20.92 42.65 65.20
N LEU A 891 -21.07 43.65 64.35
CA LEU A 891 -20.20 43.86 63.18
C LEU A 891 -18.80 44.34 63.58
N LYS A 892 -18.69 45.18 64.61
CA LYS A 892 -17.39 45.62 65.17
C LYS A 892 -16.67 44.50 65.91
N ASP A 893 -17.40 43.64 66.63
CA ASP A 893 -16.83 42.45 67.26
C ASP A 893 -16.33 41.46 66.21
N LEU A 894 -17.10 41.23 65.14
CA LEU A 894 -16.68 40.41 64.01
C LEU A 894 -15.43 40.99 63.32
N GLN A 895 -15.38 42.29 63.06
CA GLN A 895 -14.19 42.98 62.56
C GLN A 895 -12.97 42.74 63.46
N SER A 896 -13.13 42.88 64.78
CA SER A 896 -12.04 42.70 65.75
C SER A 896 -11.50 41.26 65.73
N LYS A 897 -12.40 40.26 65.64
CA LYS A 897 -12.04 38.84 65.50
C LYS A 897 -11.27 38.58 64.20
N LEU A 898 -11.72 39.14 63.07
CA LEU A 898 -11.08 38.97 61.77
C LEU A 898 -9.70 39.64 61.70
N MET A 899 -9.52 40.82 62.31
CA MET A 899 -8.23 41.52 62.34
C MET A 899 -7.13 40.74 63.07
N LEU A 900 -7.49 39.91 64.07
CA LEU A 900 -6.56 39.02 64.75
C LEU A 900 -6.16 37.80 63.89
N ILE A 901 -7.04 37.34 63.00
CA ILE A 901 -6.86 36.15 62.16
C ILE A 901 -6.12 36.50 60.85
N ALA A 902 -6.48 37.60 60.20
CA ALA A 902 -6.04 37.96 58.85
C ALA A 902 -4.55 38.38 58.75
N GLY A 903 -3.92 38.79 59.85
CA GLY A 903 -2.53 39.23 59.85
C GLY A 903 -1.49 38.17 59.46
N LYS A 904 -1.86 36.88 59.41
CA LYS A 904 -0.95 35.75 59.13
C LYS A 904 -1.45 34.74 58.08
N ALA A 905 -2.65 34.90 57.54
CA ALA A 905 -3.24 34.01 56.53
C ALA A 905 -3.14 34.64 55.13
N SER A 906 -2.78 33.84 54.11
CA SER A 906 -2.61 34.31 52.73
C SER A 906 -3.90 34.34 51.90
N GLN A 907 -4.94 33.60 52.29
CA GLN A 907 -6.23 33.54 51.59
C GLN A 907 -7.38 33.94 52.53
N GLY A 908 -8.34 34.73 52.03
CA GLY A 908 -9.42 35.34 52.82
C GLY A 908 -9.14 36.77 53.28
N LYS A 909 -7.90 37.25 53.11
CA LYS A 909 -7.53 38.66 53.39
C LYS A 909 -8.34 39.64 52.55
N GLU A 910 -8.56 39.35 51.26
CA GLU A 910 -9.35 40.21 50.37
C GLU A 910 -10.82 40.32 50.81
N ASP A 911 -11.42 39.21 51.26
CA ASP A 911 -12.78 39.21 51.81
C ASP A 911 -12.85 39.98 53.14
N VAL A 912 -11.86 39.79 54.02
CA VAL A 912 -11.77 40.52 55.28
C VAL A 912 -11.58 42.03 55.04
N ASP A 913 -10.64 42.41 54.18
CA ASP A 913 -10.39 43.81 53.81
C ASP A 913 -11.64 44.44 53.19
N ARG A 914 -12.34 43.71 52.30
CA ARG A 914 -13.59 44.15 51.68
C ARG A 914 -14.73 44.32 52.69
N PHE A 915 -14.89 43.39 53.63
CA PHE A 915 -15.88 43.52 54.71
C PHE A 915 -15.60 44.77 55.56
N VAL A 916 -14.33 44.99 55.91
CA VAL A 916 -13.88 46.16 56.68
C VAL A 916 -14.17 47.47 55.94
N ASP A 917 -13.84 47.55 54.65
CA ASP A 917 -14.06 48.73 53.81
C ASP A 917 -15.55 49.08 53.68
N ILE A 918 -16.41 48.08 53.45
CA ILE A 918 -17.86 48.28 53.34
C ILE A 918 -18.42 48.80 54.69
N LEU A 919 -18.06 48.16 55.80
CA LEU A 919 -18.52 48.57 57.14
C LEU A 919 -18.13 50.03 57.44
N GLN A 920 -16.92 50.44 57.06
CA GLN A 920 -16.45 51.82 57.27
C GLN A 920 -17.24 52.84 56.45
N CYS A 921 -17.61 52.51 55.20
CA CYS A 921 -18.43 53.38 54.35
C CYS A 921 -19.87 53.50 54.88
N VAL A 922 -20.45 52.40 55.35
CA VAL A 922 -21.79 52.38 55.98
C VAL A 922 -21.82 53.28 57.22
N LEU A 923 -20.81 53.18 58.10
CA LEU A 923 -20.71 54.02 59.29
C LEU A 923 -20.55 55.51 58.95
N ARG A 924 -19.81 55.84 57.88
CA ARG A 924 -19.68 57.21 57.37
C ARG A 924 -21.04 57.76 56.94
N LEU A 925 -21.74 57.04 56.06
CA LEU A 925 -23.05 57.45 55.54
C LEU A 925 -24.06 57.68 56.65
N ALA A 926 -24.16 56.75 57.61
CA ALA A 926 -25.06 56.89 58.76
C ALA A 926 -24.75 58.12 59.61
N THR A 927 -23.47 58.46 59.80
CA THR A 927 -23.05 59.64 60.56
C THR A 927 -23.48 60.95 59.88
N VAL A 928 -23.35 61.01 58.55
CA VAL A 928 -23.78 62.18 57.75
C VAL A 928 -25.31 62.30 57.77
N TYR A 929 -26.03 61.20 57.59
CA TYR A 929 -27.49 61.15 57.66
C TYR A 929 -28.03 61.65 59.02
N ILE A 930 -27.47 61.15 60.13
CA ILE A 930 -27.83 61.61 61.49
C ILE A 930 -27.58 63.11 61.62
N SER A 931 -26.48 63.60 61.06
CA SER A 931 -26.15 65.02 61.06
C SER A 931 -27.17 65.84 60.26
N LEU A 932 -27.57 65.41 59.07
CA LEU A 932 -28.64 66.04 58.28
C LEU A 932 -29.96 66.14 59.05
N CYS A 933 -30.38 65.04 59.66
CA CYS A 933 -31.60 65.01 60.46
C CYS A 933 -31.54 65.98 61.65
N LYS A 934 -30.41 66.02 62.37
CA LYS A 934 -30.19 66.98 63.49
C LYS A 934 -30.23 68.44 63.03
N HIS A 935 -29.84 68.72 61.80
CA HIS A 935 -29.91 70.07 61.21
C HIS A 935 -31.27 70.38 60.57
N GLY A 936 -32.27 69.49 60.69
CA GLY A 936 -33.65 69.76 60.30
C GLY A 936 -33.85 69.92 58.78
N GLU A 937 -32.99 69.30 57.97
CA GLU A 937 -33.21 69.17 56.54
C GLU A 937 -34.39 68.21 56.32
N VAL A 938 -35.39 68.61 55.53
CA VAL A 938 -36.70 67.93 55.53
C VAL A 938 -36.77 66.75 54.56
N SER A 939 -36.01 66.76 53.47
CA SER A 939 -36.06 65.69 52.48
C SER A 939 -35.48 64.38 53.02
N HIS A 940 -34.52 64.44 53.94
CA HIS A 940 -33.86 63.26 54.50
C HIS A 940 -34.48 62.73 55.81
N LEU A 941 -35.44 63.43 56.44
CA LEU A 941 -36.05 62.95 57.70
C LEU A 941 -36.77 61.60 57.58
N LYS A 942 -37.23 61.25 56.38
CA LYS A 942 -37.88 59.96 56.08
C LYS A 942 -37.06 59.10 55.11
N TRP A 943 -35.81 59.47 54.86
CA TRP A 943 -34.98 58.74 53.92
C TRP A 943 -34.54 57.41 54.51
N ARG A 944 -34.56 56.38 53.67
CA ARG A 944 -34.13 55.02 53.96
C ARG A 944 -33.60 54.41 52.67
N HIS A 945 -32.47 53.74 52.74
CA HIS A 945 -31.89 53.06 51.58
C HIS A 945 -31.30 51.69 51.95
N GLU A 946 -31.46 50.73 51.04
CA GLU A 946 -30.97 49.36 51.19
C GLU A 946 -29.82 49.09 50.21
N PHE A 947 -28.66 48.76 50.76
CA PHE A 947 -27.42 48.50 50.06
C PHE A 947 -27.10 47.01 50.11
N GLN A 948 -27.04 46.37 48.95
CA GLN A 948 -26.77 44.93 48.85
C GLN A 948 -25.26 44.67 48.71
N CYS A 949 -24.71 43.81 49.58
CA CYS A 949 -23.28 43.44 49.56
C CYS A 949 -22.83 42.70 48.29
N THR A 950 -23.77 42.01 47.63
CA THR A 950 -23.50 41.21 46.43
C THR A 950 -23.14 42.10 45.23
N PRO A 951 -22.07 41.81 44.47
CA PRO A 951 -21.74 42.54 43.25
C PRO A 951 -22.83 42.33 42.20
N ARG A 952 -23.62 43.37 41.88
CA ARG A 952 -24.59 43.32 40.79
C ARG A 952 -23.83 43.36 39.46
N LEU A 953 -23.93 42.28 38.67
CA LEU A 953 -23.26 42.08 37.36
C LEU A 953 -23.55 43.15 36.28
N THR A 954 -24.33 44.19 36.58
CA THR A 954 -24.91 45.13 35.62
C THR A 954 -24.55 46.60 35.86
N THR A 955 -23.88 46.96 36.96
CA THR A 955 -23.39 48.32 37.24
C THR A 955 -21.89 48.27 37.58
N LYS A 956 -21.08 49.12 36.92
CA LYS A 956 -19.61 49.13 37.04
C LYS A 956 -19.07 49.79 38.33
N SER A 957 -19.92 50.30 39.21
CA SER A 957 -19.50 50.86 40.51
C SER A 957 -19.46 49.78 41.58
N SER A 958 -18.41 49.77 42.40
CA SER A 958 -18.36 48.90 43.59
C SER A 958 -19.36 49.42 44.63
N LEU A 959 -19.93 48.54 45.46
CA LEU A 959 -20.80 48.95 46.57
C LEU A 959 -20.16 50.05 47.44
N THR A 960 -18.84 49.96 47.65
CA THR A 960 -18.06 50.96 48.37
C THR A 960 -18.16 52.34 47.71
N ASN A 961 -18.13 52.40 46.37
CA ASN A 961 -18.32 53.65 45.63
C ASN A 961 -19.76 54.16 45.76
N ASP A 962 -20.77 53.30 45.64
CA ASP A 962 -22.18 53.71 45.79
C ASP A 962 -22.45 54.31 47.19
N LEU A 963 -21.92 53.67 48.24
CA LEU A 963 -21.98 54.18 49.62
C LEU A 963 -21.17 55.48 49.79
N MET A 964 -20.03 55.61 49.11
CA MET A 964 -19.22 56.81 49.15
C MET A 964 -19.90 57.98 48.46
N ASP A 965 -20.46 57.77 47.26
CA ASP A 965 -21.16 58.77 46.46
C ASP A 965 -22.41 59.29 47.20
N GLU A 966 -23.21 58.40 47.79
CA GLU A 966 -24.35 58.78 48.65
C GLU A 966 -23.90 59.57 49.89
N SER A 967 -22.77 59.17 50.51
CA SER A 967 -22.21 59.93 51.63
C SER A 967 -21.80 61.34 51.20
N GLU A 968 -21.10 61.48 50.07
CA GLU A 968 -20.63 62.77 49.56
C GLU A 968 -21.77 63.68 49.12
N GLN A 969 -22.80 63.12 48.50
CA GLN A 969 -24.03 63.85 48.15
C GLN A 969 -24.74 64.37 49.40
N MET A 970 -24.89 63.53 50.43
CA MET A 970 -25.47 63.95 51.71
C MET A 970 -24.60 64.98 52.45
N GLU A 971 -23.27 64.86 52.39
CA GLU A 971 -22.35 65.85 52.96
C GLU A 971 -22.46 67.20 52.25
N GLN A 972 -22.57 67.19 50.92
CA GLN A 972 -22.77 68.38 50.13
C GLN A 972 -24.15 69.01 50.41
N CYS A 973 -25.19 68.20 50.51
CA CYS A 973 -26.53 68.63 50.92
C CYS A 973 -26.50 69.25 52.33
N LEU A 974 -25.80 68.62 53.28
CA LEU A 974 -25.66 69.13 54.65
C LEU A 974 -24.96 70.49 54.66
N LYS A 975 -23.92 70.66 53.83
CA LYS A 975 -23.20 71.93 53.70
C LYS A 975 -24.08 73.01 53.11
N GLN A 976 -24.74 72.74 51.97
CA GLN A 976 -25.66 73.66 51.32
C GLN A 976 -26.82 74.05 52.25
N TRP A 977 -27.39 73.08 52.97
CA TRP A 977 -28.47 73.31 53.91
C TRP A 977 -28.03 74.17 55.11
N LYS A 978 -26.83 73.93 55.64
CA LYS A 978 -26.25 74.80 56.69
C LYS A 978 -26.08 76.23 56.20
N ASP A 979 -25.55 76.40 54.99
CA ASP A 979 -25.34 77.71 54.39
C ASP A 979 -26.68 78.42 54.12
N GLU A 980 -27.69 77.72 53.62
CA GLU A 980 -29.03 78.26 53.39
C GLU A 980 -29.76 78.60 54.69
N LEU A 981 -29.73 77.69 55.68
CA LEU A 981 -30.30 77.93 57.01
C LEU A 981 -29.65 79.14 57.67
N HIS A 982 -28.32 79.28 57.55
CA HIS A 982 -27.58 80.45 58.03
C HIS A 982 -28.00 81.72 57.28
N ALA A 983 -28.09 81.68 55.96
CA ALA A 983 -28.53 82.81 55.15
C ALA A 983 -29.96 83.26 55.50
N LYS A 984 -30.89 82.32 55.71
CA LYS A 984 -32.27 82.62 56.13
C LYS A 984 -32.34 83.19 57.54
N ARG A 985 -31.54 82.67 58.48
CA ARG A 985 -31.39 83.22 59.83
C ARG A 985 -30.81 84.63 59.84
N LEU A 986 -29.94 84.96 58.89
CA LEU A 986 -29.40 86.31 58.72
C LEU A 986 -30.44 87.26 58.12
N GLN A 987 -31.23 86.77 57.16
CA GLN A 987 -32.28 87.54 56.47
C GLN A 987 -33.50 87.82 57.37
N TYR A 988 -33.88 86.85 58.20
CA TYR A 988 -35.02 86.92 59.11
C TYR A 988 -34.52 86.73 60.54
N SER A 989 -34.24 87.83 61.23
CA SER A 989 -33.65 87.82 62.57
C SER A 989 -34.50 87.07 63.60
N GLU A 990 -35.81 87.05 63.42
CA GLU A 990 -36.80 86.40 64.28
C GLU A 990 -36.61 84.87 64.30
N LEU A 991 -36.09 84.28 63.22
CA LEU A 991 -35.78 82.84 63.18
C LEU A 991 -34.68 82.46 64.16
N ASN A 992 -33.86 83.40 64.63
CA ASN A 992 -32.80 83.14 65.62
C ASN A 992 -33.33 82.93 67.03
N LEU A 993 -34.59 83.30 67.31
CA LEU A 993 -35.24 83.00 68.59
C LEU A 993 -35.50 81.50 68.76
N PHE A 994 -35.51 80.76 67.65
CA PHE A 994 -35.78 79.33 67.63
C PHE A 994 -34.54 78.51 67.30
N THR A 995 -34.35 77.42 68.03
CA THR A 995 -33.44 76.35 67.62
C THR A 995 -33.94 75.68 66.34
N THR A 996 -33.07 75.02 65.59
CA THR A 996 -33.45 74.31 64.36
C THR A 996 -34.53 73.25 64.60
N ARG A 997 -34.52 72.61 65.77
CA ARG A 997 -35.57 71.68 66.23
C ARG A 997 -36.92 72.38 66.42
N GLN A 998 -36.93 73.54 67.07
CA GLN A 998 -38.14 74.34 67.26
C GLN A 998 -38.68 74.86 65.92
N LEU A 999 -37.80 75.27 64.99
CA LEU A 999 -38.21 75.66 63.63
C LEU A 999 -38.84 74.51 62.86
N LEU A 1000 -38.26 73.31 62.93
CA LEU A 1000 -38.82 72.12 62.29
C LEU A 1000 -40.18 71.74 62.91
N PHE A 1001 -40.30 71.85 64.23
CA PHE A 1001 -41.56 71.64 64.95
C PHE A 1001 -42.63 72.64 64.52
N LEU A 1002 -42.31 73.93 64.49
CA LEU A 1002 -43.20 75.00 64.02
C LEU A 1002 -43.60 74.75 62.57
N ARG A 1003 -42.65 74.42 61.67
CA ARG A 1003 -42.92 74.08 60.27
C ARG A 1003 -43.89 72.91 60.13
N ASN A 1004 -43.68 71.81 60.87
CA ASN A 1004 -44.55 70.64 60.80
C ASN A 1004 -45.96 70.94 61.31
N LYS A 1005 -46.10 71.70 62.40
CA LYS A 1005 -47.42 72.03 62.97
C LYS A 1005 -48.16 73.10 62.16
N LEU A 1006 -47.45 74.07 61.59
CA LEU A 1006 -48.02 75.11 60.71
C LEU A 1006 -48.27 74.61 59.28
N ALA A 1007 -47.61 73.55 58.82
CA ALA A 1007 -47.92 72.94 57.53
C ALA A 1007 -49.36 72.35 57.49
N VAL A 1008 -49.90 71.90 58.63
CA VAL A 1008 -51.25 71.32 58.73
C VAL A 1008 -52.35 72.32 58.31
N VAL A 1009 -52.08 73.62 58.46
CA VAL A 1009 -53.01 74.70 58.12
C VAL A 1009 -52.90 75.17 56.66
N GLN A 1010 -51.84 74.76 55.95
CA GLN A 1010 -51.57 75.20 54.58
C GLN A 1010 -52.68 74.76 53.61
N GLY A 1011 -53.25 75.70 52.87
CA GLY A 1011 -54.33 75.44 51.89
C GLY A 1011 -55.71 75.16 52.48
N ARG A 1012 -55.86 75.15 53.81
CA ARG A 1012 -57.15 75.01 54.52
C ARG A 1012 -57.74 76.38 54.87
N GLY A 1013 -59.05 76.42 55.13
CA GLY A 1013 -59.75 77.65 55.49
C GLY A 1013 -59.37 78.18 56.90
N PRO A 1014 -59.74 79.43 57.26
CA PRO A 1014 -59.25 80.11 58.46
C PRO A 1014 -59.52 79.38 59.77
N ARG A 1015 -60.55 78.51 59.81
CA ARG A 1015 -60.89 77.68 60.98
C ARG A 1015 -59.84 76.62 61.32
N ALA A 1016 -58.98 76.23 60.37
CA ALA A 1016 -57.94 75.25 60.66
C ALA A 1016 -56.87 75.77 61.64
N VAL A 1017 -56.74 77.09 61.79
CA VAL A 1017 -55.81 77.74 62.73
C VAL A 1017 -56.25 77.51 64.20
N ASP A 1018 -57.54 77.25 64.45
CA ASP A 1018 -58.05 76.91 65.79
C ASP A 1018 -57.58 75.53 66.29
N GLY A 1019 -57.14 74.65 65.37
CA GLY A 1019 -56.62 73.32 65.70
C GLY A 1019 -55.11 73.27 65.94
N ILE A 1020 -54.42 74.41 65.90
CA ILE A 1020 -52.98 74.48 66.14
C ILE A 1020 -52.71 74.23 67.64
N PRO A 1021 -51.77 73.33 68.01
CA PRO A 1021 -51.46 73.05 69.41
C PRO A 1021 -50.92 74.27 70.18
N LEU A 1022 -51.24 74.37 71.47
CA LEU A 1022 -50.81 75.45 72.37
C LEU A 1022 -49.28 75.64 72.39
N GLU A 1023 -48.51 74.57 72.18
CA GLU A 1023 -47.05 74.61 72.13
C GLU A 1023 -46.52 75.51 70.99
N VAL A 1024 -47.26 75.62 69.89
CA VAL A 1024 -46.91 76.53 68.78
C VAL A 1024 -47.13 77.98 69.18
N TYR A 1025 -48.23 78.28 69.87
CA TYR A 1025 -48.52 79.63 70.37
C TYR A 1025 -47.49 80.07 71.43
N ASN A 1026 -47.15 79.18 72.36
CA ASN A 1026 -46.10 79.45 73.37
C ASN A 1026 -44.73 79.76 72.73
N LEU A 1027 -44.40 79.08 71.62
CA LEU A 1027 -43.18 79.39 70.87
C LEU A 1027 -43.30 80.76 70.16
N LEU A 1028 -44.42 81.04 69.50
CA LEU A 1028 -44.63 82.29 68.76
C LEU A 1028 -44.77 83.53 69.67
N GLU A 1029 -45.13 83.36 70.94
CA GLU A 1029 -45.17 84.44 71.94
C GLU A 1029 -43.80 85.15 72.07
N SER A 1030 -42.69 84.44 71.83
CA SER A 1030 -41.35 85.02 71.81
C SER A 1030 -41.10 86.00 70.64
N VAL A 1031 -41.89 85.89 69.58
CA VAL A 1031 -41.80 86.76 68.39
C VAL A 1031 -42.81 87.91 68.50
N LEU A 1032 -44.03 87.60 68.94
CA LEU A 1032 -45.09 88.58 69.16
C LEU A 1032 -45.76 88.28 70.52
N PRO A 1033 -45.51 89.10 71.56
CA PRO A 1033 -46.16 88.95 72.85
C PRO A 1033 -47.69 89.05 72.71
N ASP A 1034 -48.42 88.25 73.50
CA ASP A 1034 -49.89 88.18 73.48
C ASP A 1034 -50.51 87.78 72.12
N ILE A 1035 -49.82 86.92 71.33
CA ILE A 1035 -50.34 86.44 70.05
C ILE A 1035 -51.63 85.60 70.22
N ASP A 1036 -52.75 86.15 69.75
CA ASP A 1036 -54.03 85.46 69.75
C ASP A 1036 -54.28 84.69 68.42
N PRO A 1037 -55.17 83.68 68.42
CA PRO A 1037 -55.51 82.92 67.21
C PRO A 1037 -56.03 83.79 66.06
N ALA A 1038 -56.68 84.91 66.35
CA ALA A 1038 -57.21 85.81 65.32
C ALA A 1038 -56.08 86.55 64.58
N THR A 1039 -55.07 86.97 65.32
CA THR A 1039 -53.86 87.62 64.81
C THR A 1039 -53.06 86.62 63.98
N LEU A 1040 -52.84 85.41 64.47
CA LEU A 1040 -52.16 84.35 63.70
C LEU A 1040 -52.94 83.98 62.43
N LYS A 1041 -54.28 83.89 62.49
CA LYS A 1041 -55.13 83.71 61.29
C LYS A 1041 -54.90 84.81 60.27
N SER A 1042 -54.91 86.07 60.70
CA SER A 1042 -54.73 87.21 59.80
C SER A 1042 -53.36 87.19 59.12
N VAL A 1043 -52.30 86.85 59.86
CA VAL A 1043 -50.92 86.77 59.33
C VAL A 1043 -50.77 85.58 58.38
N LEU A 1044 -51.32 84.41 58.71
CA LEU A 1044 -51.24 83.22 57.84
C LEU A 1044 -52.05 83.40 56.54
N VAL A 1045 -53.17 84.13 56.58
CA VAL A 1045 -53.92 84.53 55.38
C VAL A 1045 -53.13 85.57 54.57
N PHE A 1046 -52.56 86.58 55.22
CA PHE A 1046 -51.75 87.60 54.55
C PHE A 1046 -50.53 87.01 53.84
N CYS A 1047 -49.84 86.05 54.48
CA CYS A 1047 -48.70 85.34 53.90
C CYS A 1047 -49.11 84.29 52.83
N GLY A 1048 -50.40 84.15 52.52
CA GLY A 1048 -50.90 83.23 51.49
C GLY A 1048 -50.84 81.75 51.88
N ILE A 1049 -50.68 81.43 53.17
CA ILE A 1049 -50.59 80.06 53.69
C ILE A 1049 -52.00 79.50 53.96
N CYS A 1050 -52.94 80.32 54.43
CA CYS A 1050 -54.37 79.98 54.61
C CYS A 1050 -55.27 80.69 53.56
N SER A 1051 -56.39 80.08 53.17
CA SER A 1051 -57.34 80.65 52.17
C SER A 1051 -58.42 81.56 52.78
N GLN A 1052 -58.90 82.58 52.05
CA GLN A 1052 -59.81 83.65 52.55
C GLN A 1052 -61.31 83.29 52.36
N GLU A 1053 -62.19 83.58 53.34
CA GLU A 1053 -63.67 83.37 53.28
C GLU A 1053 -64.39 84.59 52.63
N ALA A 1054 -65.38 84.36 51.75
CA ALA A 1054 -66.09 85.41 51.01
C ALA A 1054 -67.28 85.99 51.80
N GLY A 1055 -67.27 87.31 52.09
CA GLY A 1055 -68.45 88.07 52.54
C GLY A 1055 -68.35 88.82 53.88
N GLN A 1056 -67.41 89.76 54.03
CA GLN A 1056 -67.48 90.87 54.98
C GLN A 1056 -66.61 92.05 54.47
N ASN A 1057 -67.22 93.21 54.25
CA ASN A 1057 -66.57 94.45 53.83
C ASN A 1057 -66.06 95.24 55.04
N ILE A 1058 -64.76 95.56 55.09
CA ILE A 1058 -64.21 96.69 55.85
C ILE A 1058 -63.36 97.56 54.92
N ILE A 1059 -63.52 98.87 55.10
CA ILE A 1059 -63.09 100.00 54.26
C ILE A 1059 -61.72 100.56 54.70
N ARG A 1060 -60.83 100.78 53.72
CA ARG A 1060 -59.72 101.76 53.54
C ARG A 1060 -58.87 102.26 54.73
N SER A 1061 -57.55 102.04 54.63
CA SER A 1061 -56.46 103.01 54.25
C SER A 1061 -55.13 102.24 54.41
N TYR A 1062 -54.10 102.25 53.56
CA TYR A 1062 -53.47 103.20 52.66
C TYR A 1062 -53.01 102.48 51.37
N GLY A 1063 -53.02 103.21 50.24
CA GLY A 1063 -52.05 103.03 49.14
C GLY A 1063 -51.86 101.64 48.54
N ALA A 1064 -52.93 100.98 48.10
CA ALA A 1064 -52.86 99.86 47.17
C ALA A 1064 -53.56 100.22 45.85
N SER A 1065 -52.82 100.20 44.75
CA SER A 1065 -53.37 99.98 43.41
C SER A 1065 -52.90 98.62 42.93
N ASN A 1066 -53.72 97.62 43.24
CA ASN A 1066 -54.08 96.43 42.46
C ASN A 1066 -53.32 96.14 41.15
N ARG A 1067 -52.85 94.89 41.04
CA ARG A 1067 -53.51 93.89 40.19
C ARG A 1067 -53.25 92.46 40.69
N SER A 1068 -54.30 91.85 41.25
CA SER A 1068 -54.49 90.40 41.28
C SER A 1068 -55.23 90.00 40.01
N GLN A 1069 -54.73 88.97 39.32
CA GLN A 1069 -55.48 88.07 38.44
C GLN A 1069 -54.89 86.66 38.66
N ARG A 1070 -55.54 85.87 39.50
CA ARG A 1070 -55.81 84.43 39.25
C ARG A 1070 -57.17 84.37 38.56
N PRO A 1071 -57.64 83.22 38.03
CA PRO A 1071 -56.99 82.03 37.46
C PRO A 1071 -57.70 81.64 36.12
N SER A 1072 -57.60 80.35 35.73
CA SER A 1072 -58.57 79.59 34.92
C SER A 1072 -58.68 79.96 33.42
N ASP A 1073 -58.94 79.07 32.48
CA ASP A 1073 -59.18 77.62 32.39
C ASP A 1073 -58.86 77.31 30.91
N GLU A 1074 -58.06 76.28 30.60
CA GLU A 1074 -58.55 74.97 30.11
C GLU A 1074 -59.44 75.03 28.84
N PRO A 1075 -59.29 74.09 27.89
CA PRO A 1075 -59.20 72.67 28.19
C PRO A 1075 -57.99 71.97 27.59
N GLY A 1076 -57.68 70.81 28.18
CA GLY A 1076 -56.74 69.85 27.64
C GLY A 1076 -57.11 69.34 26.23
N PRO A 1077 -56.36 68.32 25.78
CA PRO A 1077 -56.76 67.03 26.29
C PRO A 1077 -55.56 66.17 26.69
N SER A 1078 -55.76 65.47 27.80
CA SER A 1078 -55.30 64.10 27.93
C SER A 1078 -55.69 63.31 26.68
N LYS A 1079 -54.70 62.87 25.89
CA LYS A 1079 -54.72 61.61 25.13
C LYS A 1079 -53.40 61.39 24.36
N LYS A 1080 -52.75 60.28 24.69
CA LYS A 1080 -51.97 59.39 23.82
C LYS A 1080 -50.55 59.80 23.41
N GLN A 1081 -49.57 59.06 23.93
CA GLN A 1081 -48.71 58.10 23.19
C GLN A 1081 -47.93 58.61 21.95
N GLN A 1082 -46.60 58.45 22.00
CA GLN A 1082 -45.63 58.40 20.87
C GLN A 1082 -45.49 59.66 19.98
N SER A 1083 -44.46 60.51 20.19
CA SER A 1083 -43.95 61.42 19.13
C SER A 1083 -42.54 62.04 19.31
N SER A 1084 -41.92 62.05 20.51
CA SER A 1084 -40.63 62.75 20.72
C SER A 1084 -39.39 62.15 20.02
N ASN A 1085 -39.39 60.86 19.67
CA ASN A 1085 -38.22 60.22 19.07
C ASN A 1085 -38.16 60.41 17.54
N VAL A 1086 -39.28 60.71 16.89
CA VAL A 1086 -39.37 60.86 15.43
C VAL A 1086 -38.74 62.16 14.96
N GLU A 1087 -39.03 63.26 15.65
CA GLU A 1087 -38.47 64.59 15.32
C GLU A 1087 -36.95 64.66 15.57
N MET A 1088 -36.45 64.02 16.64
CA MET A 1088 -35.02 63.96 16.93
C MET A 1088 -34.26 63.10 15.90
N PHE A 1089 -34.85 61.98 15.47
CA PHE A 1089 -34.28 61.12 14.45
C PHE A 1089 -34.18 61.82 13.09
N GLN A 1090 -35.24 62.49 12.65
CA GLN A 1090 -35.24 63.24 11.38
C GLN A 1090 -34.22 64.39 11.38
N SER A 1091 -34.08 65.11 12.50
CA SER A 1091 -33.05 66.16 12.64
C SER A 1091 -31.63 65.58 12.60
N LEU A 1092 -31.41 64.44 13.24
CA LEU A 1092 -30.12 63.76 13.28
C LEU A 1092 -29.72 63.22 11.90
N VAL A 1093 -30.64 62.56 11.18
CA VAL A 1093 -30.41 62.03 9.82
C VAL A 1093 -30.04 63.16 8.87
N ALA A 1094 -30.77 64.29 8.87
CA ALA A 1094 -30.46 65.43 8.01
C ALA A 1094 -29.05 66.03 8.24
N LYS A 1095 -28.56 66.03 9.49
CA LYS A 1095 -27.20 66.50 9.82
C LYS A 1095 -26.12 65.47 9.49
N LEU A 1096 -26.43 64.18 9.59
CA LEU A 1096 -25.50 63.09 9.30
C LEU A 1096 -25.36 62.81 7.79
N GLU A 1097 -26.42 63.03 7.00
CA GLU A 1097 -26.36 63.00 5.54
C GLU A 1097 -25.37 64.04 5.00
N LEU A 1098 -25.34 65.25 5.59
CA LEU A 1098 -24.33 66.28 5.27
C LEU A 1098 -22.88 65.85 5.60
N LEU A 1099 -22.72 64.88 6.51
CA LEU A 1099 -21.43 64.30 6.90
C LEU A 1099 -21.14 62.95 6.20
N GLY A 1100 -22.02 62.49 5.31
CA GLY A 1100 -21.85 61.27 4.51
C GLY A 1100 -22.18 59.95 5.20
N TYR A 1101 -22.91 59.98 6.32
CA TYR A 1101 -23.36 58.77 7.03
C TYR A 1101 -24.82 58.40 6.67
N SER A 1102 -25.12 57.09 6.61
CA SER A 1102 -26.45 56.59 6.28
C SER A 1102 -27.42 56.66 7.48
N GLU A 1103 -28.71 56.63 7.18
CA GLU A 1103 -29.80 56.60 8.17
C GLU A 1103 -29.67 55.42 9.16
N GLU A 1104 -29.14 54.29 8.71
CA GLU A 1104 -28.85 53.10 9.55
C GLU A 1104 -27.89 53.42 10.70
N VAL A 1105 -26.93 54.33 10.48
CA VAL A 1105 -25.97 54.77 11.50
C VAL A 1105 -26.67 55.63 12.55
N ALA A 1106 -27.59 56.50 12.13
CA ALA A 1106 -28.39 57.31 13.04
C ALA A 1106 -29.27 56.44 13.96
N LEU A 1107 -29.89 55.39 13.39
CA LEU A 1107 -30.72 54.43 14.11
C LEU A 1107 -29.87 53.60 15.10
N ALA A 1108 -28.70 53.14 14.67
CA ALA A 1108 -27.75 52.44 15.54
C ALA A 1108 -27.26 53.32 16.69
N ALA A 1109 -27.05 54.61 16.46
CA ALA A 1109 -26.65 55.58 17.48
C ALA A 1109 -27.76 55.79 18.53
N MET A 1110 -29.00 55.98 18.08
CA MET A 1110 -30.14 56.18 18.98
C MET A 1110 -30.42 54.97 19.88
N ILE A 1111 -30.15 53.75 19.42
CA ILE A 1111 -30.24 52.56 20.28
C ILE A 1111 -29.07 52.43 21.23
N SER A 1112 -27.87 52.75 20.75
CA SER A 1112 -26.64 52.61 21.54
C SER A 1112 -26.56 53.64 22.67
N CYS A 1113 -27.20 54.80 22.50
CA CYS A 1113 -27.17 55.93 23.40
C CYS A 1113 -28.59 56.37 23.78
N LYS A 1114 -29.30 55.56 24.57
CA LYS A 1114 -30.64 55.88 25.08
C LYS A 1114 -30.61 57.16 25.93
N ASP A 1115 -31.54 58.08 25.67
CA ASP A 1115 -31.73 59.39 26.34
C ASP A 1115 -30.56 60.40 26.20
N ALA A 1116 -29.65 60.20 25.24
CA ALA A 1116 -28.55 61.12 24.96
C ALA A 1116 -28.99 62.35 24.11
N SER A 1117 -28.22 63.45 24.19
CA SER A 1117 -28.49 64.65 23.39
C SER A 1117 -28.10 64.44 21.91
N GLU A 1118 -28.70 65.21 20.99
CA GLU A 1118 -28.42 65.09 19.55
C GLU A 1118 -26.93 65.30 19.20
N ALA A 1119 -26.21 66.12 19.97
CA ALA A 1119 -24.77 66.33 19.79
C ALA A 1119 -23.95 65.08 20.14
N ASP A 1120 -24.35 64.36 21.20
CA ASP A 1120 -23.68 63.12 21.62
C ASP A 1120 -23.92 61.99 20.61
N LEU A 1121 -25.11 61.96 20.00
CA LEU A 1121 -25.45 61.01 18.93
C LEU A 1121 -24.59 61.25 17.68
N ILE A 1122 -24.34 62.50 17.30
CA ILE A 1122 -23.43 62.83 16.18
C ILE A 1122 -21.99 62.39 16.49
N VAL A 1123 -21.51 62.60 17.72
CA VAL A 1123 -20.17 62.14 18.14
C VAL A 1123 -20.07 60.62 18.06
N TRP A 1124 -21.11 59.90 18.50
CA TRP A 1124 -21.16 58.45 18.37
C TRP A 1124 -21.10 58.01 16.91
N CYS A 1125 -21.84 58.68 16.01
CA CYS A 1125 -21.85 58.39 14.58
C CYS A 1125 -20.48 58.63 13.93
N VAL A 1126 -19.77 59.70 14.29
CA VAL A 1126 -18.42 59.96 13.76
C VAL A 1126 -17.41 58.94 14.27
N GLN A 1127 -17.52 58.49 15.52
CA GLN A 1127 -16.59 57.53 16.11
C GLN A 1127 -16.80 56.10 15.63
N ASN A 1128 -18.04 55.73 15.27
CA ASN A 1128 -18.41 54.35 14.99
C ASN A 1128 -19.03 54.13 13.60
N GLY A 1129 -19.26 55.18 12.82
CA GLY A 1129 -19.94 55.13 11.52
C GLY A 1129 -19.21 54.36 10.42
N THR A 1130 -17.93 54.02 10.62
CA THR A 1130 -17.16 53.15 9.71
C THR A 1130 -17.19 51.67 10.09
N LYS A 1131 -17.72 51.31 11.28
CA LYS A 1131 -17.73 49.95 11.82
C LYS A 1131 -19.01 49.21 11.41
N LYS A 1132 -19.03 48.66 10.19
CA LYS A 1132 -20.21 48.01 9.60
C LYS A 1132 -20.84 46.92 10.47
N ASP A 1133 -20.05 46.07 11.12
CA ASP A 1133 -20.57 44.96 11.95
C ASP A 1133 -21.27 45.44 13.23
N LEU A 1134 -20.78 46.52 13.83
CA LEU A 1134 -21.42 47.13 15.01
C LEU A 1134 -22.72 47.82 14.61
N ILE A 1135 -22.71 48.52 13.47
CA ILE A 1135 -23.89 49.19 12.93
C ILE A 1135 -24.96 48.16 12.57
N SER A 1136 -24.63 47.09 11.86
CA SER A 1136 -25.60 46.04 11.49
C SER A 1136 -26.19 45.34 12.70
N THR A 1137 -25.38 45.05 13.73
CA THR A 1137 -25.85 44.44 14.98
C THR A 1137 -26.82 45.37 15.71
N LYS A 1138 -26.49 46.66 15.83
CA LYS A 1138 -27.33 47.64 16.54
C LYS A 1138 -28.57 48.03 15.75
N TYR A 1139 -28.48 48.07 14.43
CA TYR A 1139 -29.60 48.23 13.53
C TYR A 1139 -30.56 47.04 13.63
N SER A 1140 -30.05 45.81 13.73
CA SER A 1140 -30.86 44.60 13.98
C SER A 1140 -31.52 44.62 15.36
N GLU A 1141 -30.87 45.15 16.40
CA GLU A 1141 -31.51 45.42 17.69
C GLU A 1141 -32.65 46.45 17.54
N ALA A 1142 -32.49 47.44 16.66
CA ALA A 1142 -33.51 48.47 16.41
C ALA A 1142 -34.73 47.92 15.69
N LEU A 1143 -34.54 47.02 14.73
CA LEU A 1143 -35.62 46.28 14.08
C LEU A 1143 -36.46 45.46 15.08
N ASN A 1144 -35.85 45.00 16.19
CA ASN A 1144 -36.49 44.17 17.19
C ASN A 1144 -37.06 44.95 18.41
N ASP A 1145 -36.78 46.26 18.55
CA ASP A 1145 -37.36 47.10 19.62
C ASP A 1145 -38.59 47.89 19.08
N PRO A 1146 -39.82 47.63 19.58
CA PRO A 1146 -41.05 48.24 19.09
C PRO A 1146 -41.08 49.77 19.13
N ARG A 1147 -40.20 50.41 19.93
CA ARG A 1147 -40.13 51.87 20.06
C ARG A 1147 -39.50 52.57 18.87
N TYR A 1148 -38.69 51.87 18.07
CA TYR A 1148 -37.98 52.41 16.91
C TYR A 1148 -38.58 51.93 15.57
N SER A 1149 -39.51 50.97 15.61
CA SER A 1149 -40.27 50.49 14.44
C SER A 1149 -40.96 51.58 13.59
N PRO A 1150 -41.42 52.73 14.13
CA PRO A 1150 -42.00 53.82 13.31
C PRO A 1150 -40.97 54.65 12.50
N LEU A 1151 -39.67 54.45 12.72
CA LEU A 1151 -38.57 55.22 12.12
C LEU A 1151 -37.92 54.51 10.93
N ILE A 1152 -38.34 53.29 10.61
CA ILE A 1152 -37.74 52.42 9.60
C ILE A 1152 -38.67 52.44 8.40
N ASP A 1153 -38.29 53.15 7.33
CA ASP A 1153 -39.10 53.25 6.12
C ASP A 1153 -39.12 51.90 5.39
N THR A 1154 -40.32 51.35 5.22
CA THR A 1154 -40.57 50.00 4.71
C THR A 1154 -40.70 50.02 3.19
N ASP A 1155 -39.59 50.22 2.46
CA ASP A 1155 -39.63 50.02 1.00
C ASP A 1155 -38.29 49.68 0.31
N SER A 1156 -37.24 49.28 1.04
CA SER A 1156 -35.99 48.86 0.39
C SER A 1156 -35.23 47.78 1.14
N MET A 1157 -35.65 46.51 1.06
CA MET A 1157 -34.76 45.33 1.18
C MET A 1157 -35.48 44.07 0.68
N THR A 1158 -35.75 44.00 -0.63
CA THR A 1158 -35.72 42.73 -1.36
C THR A 1158 -34.42 42.69 -2.15
N SER A 1159 -33.43 41.93 -1.68
CA SER A 1159 -32.61 41.04 -2.52
C SER A 1159 -31.37 40.54 -1.75
N TRP A 1160 -31.01 39.29 -2.03
CA TRP A 1160 -29.77 38.57 -1.70
C TRP A 1160 -29.73 37.79 -0.37
N GLU A 1161 -30.54 36.72 -0.35
CA GLU A 1161 -30.06 35.38 0.05
C GLU A 1161 -29.10 34.83 -1.03
N GLU A 1162 -27.96 34.26 -0.61
CA GLU A 1162 -27.01 33.32 -1.29
C GLU A 1162 -25.61 33.57 -0.64
N GLU A 1163 -24.82 32.67 -0.05
CA GLU A 1163 -24.60 31.20 -0.05
C GLU A 1163 -24.13 30.80 1.38
N ARG A 1164 -24.56 29.69 2.00
CA ARG A 1164 -23.89 28.37 2.02
C ARG A 1164 -22.36 28.32 1.96
#